data_AF-A0A7R9LEW7-F1
#
_entry.id   AF-A0A7R9LEW7-F1
#
_cell.length_a   1.000
_cell.length_b   1.000
_cell.length_c   1.000
_cell.angle_alpha   90.00
_cell.angle_beta   90.00
_cell.angle_gamma   90.00
#
_symmetry.space_group_name_H-M   'P 1'
#
loop_
_entity.id
_entity.type
_entity.pdbx_description
1 polymer ?
#
loop_
_entity_poly.entity_id
_entity_poly.type
_entity_poly.pdbx_seq_one_letter_code
_entity_poly.pdbx_strand_id
1 'polypeptide(L)'
;MNWFWKFSNIGHNVYDLDISAKFRYPRFSMPKITSEDLRKSVTLANERVRKRLEVLEPQIFSNGAIQTPGSVGWFIAASAKTKIIAKNYSRLALIAEEATKTLVNKNTILGRECLQPIVSLPCYPGKYRSYTGHCNNVQNPEWGNANTPYLRTLSPDYSDGIYKPRISINGGHLPSAREVSLTIHMGSDNIHSHMTTVTTFFGEFIFHDLAHTAQAVGHKGHRIKCCDLKNGSQHPECMPIGVRSDDPILSDLRQDCMEYVRSSTAIRTGCTLGPREQINQVTSFLDGSAIYGSSQEESQSLRKFSAGELSTQEQSGTKGRDLLPVQSDNLQDCKSSGRTRCFRAGDVRVNENLGLTIIHTIFMREHNRIARNLALINTHWTDEQLFEETRRIVVAELQHITYNEFLPSVLGHQMMNKYNLQLLNTGFYNNYTINQSPSVDNAVASAVFAFIYTAIPSNMERYSQELQNLGSIKMGDSFYDPTEIYRNNKFDEYLMGMISQNAMGSDPVVTNEMINGIISNEALDLVALTIQQGRDHGLPGYTQWRRGCKIEPNVEEFSDLTTIMKSDAIKKLSKLYASVHDIDLFTGGLAEKPMKGAMVGPTFACLLGRQFYFLRTGDRFWYENDMPPSAFNKDQLDEIRKTSLARIICDNGDKTDFVQPSSMIASDIFLNAFQYCSTGTINSIDLNKWKTDSKLIHSMSKIDKNMLTEELRRARREVQSLRQSEAENMLKKNGVAAPNSPQTRLSGFVRPKRQAQIINNQSLVLELATNGIVNNLLRNGRDRELGRSLNEDIQDFVQSLPQMDLTELIDNQVISNEHKSLAKCYESVVPCDHTSPFRSISGFCNNVNNPEFGKSMRVFDRILPAVYEDGIKSQRRRGKSGKSLPSPRVISTTIHDDISSPHVRYALATMQWGQFLDHDLTFTPMYMGAGDTLLDCKSCTSRKSVHPECWPIPIPKNDPFFPSVNSTTGVKQCLHFVRSLNGQTTLGPREQMNQVTSYVDGSGVYGSDICEANSLRTFQSGKLNSTRHPKAGFKDLLPQTATHIECKAPSGLCFMAGDMRASEQPSLASIHTMFMREHNRLVEGLSKVNPHWNDEQLYHNGRRILSAIIQQISYGEFLPRIIGRDYVNRFGLTLLPNGYYNGYDSQCSSTIFNEFAAAVFRFGHSLLKPHFERLDRNYRPVDEPLTLRSAFFNSDMLYTRVSTISTSFPEEYQKLQFTADL
;
A
#
# COMPACT_ATOMS: atom_id res chain seq x y z
N MET A 1 -10.40 35.30 -29.41
CA MET A 1 -9.42 34.47 -28.69
C MET A 1 -9.70 32.99 -29.01
N ASN A 2 -9.19 32.52 -30.15
CA ASN A 2 -9.15 31.10 -30.53
C ASN A 2 -7.73 30.63 -30.22
N TRP A 3 -7.46 29.93 -29.11
CA TRP A 3 -6.17 29.23 -28.91
C TRP A 3 -6.13 28.23 -27.73
N PHE A 4 -7.23 27.57 -27.33
CA PHE A 4 -7.18 26.54 -26.28
C PHE A 4 -8.28 25.47 -26.43
N TRP A 5 -8.22 24.63 -27.47
CA TRP A 5 -9.03 23.39 -27.59
C TRP A 5 -8.32 22.32 -28.44
N LYS A 6 -7.05 22.01 -28.11
CA LYS A 6 -6.28 20.96 -28.81
C LYS A 6 -5.27 20.22 -27.90
N PHE A 7 -5.68 19.74 -26.72
CA PHE A 7 -4.81 18.88 -25.89
C PHE A 7 -5.54 17.82 -25.05
N SER A 8 -6.71 17.29 -25.47
CA SER A 8 -7.43 16.25 -24.70
C SER A 8 -7.61 14.89 -25.39
N ASN A 9 -6.93 14.60 -26.50
CA ASN A 9 -7.19 13.38 -27.30
C ASN A 9 -6.02 12.40 -27.47
N ILE A 10 -5.01 12.42 -26.60
CA ILE A 10 -3.86 11.48 -26.72
C ILE A 10 -3.92 10.29 -25.73
N GLY A 11 -4.79 10.31 -24.70
CA GLY A 11 -4.82 9.30 -23.65
C GLY A 11 -5.63 8.02 -23.89
N HIS A 12 -6.48 7.94 -24.93
CA HIS A 12 -7.44 6.84 -25.07
C HIS A 12 -6.97 5.62 -25.90
N ASN A 13 -5.80 5.68 -26.55
CA ASN A 13 -5.37 4.62 -27.49
C ASN A 13 -4.48 3.51 -26.89
N VAL A 14 -4.13 3.56 -25.59
CA VAL A 14 -3.19 2.59 -24.99
C VAL A 14 -3.89 1.34 -24.43
N TYR A 15 -5.19 1.44 -24.13
CA TYR A 15 -5.96 0.37 -23.47
C TYR A 15 -6.63 -0.63 -24.42
N ASP A 16 -6.57 -0.38 -25.72
CA ASP A 16 -7.55 -0.90 -26.65
C ASP A 16 -7.02 -2.11 -27.42
N LEU A 17 -6.93 -3.28 -26.76
CA LEU A 17 -6.92 -4.54 -27.50
C LEU A 17 -8.34 -4.80 -28.00
N ASP A 18 -8.48 -5.18 -29.26
CA ASP A 18 -9.77 -5.66 -29.74
C ASP A 18 -10.00 -7.10 -29.23
N ILE A 19 -10.57 -7.22 -28.03
CA ILE A 19 -11.04 -8.50 -27.49
C ILE A 19 -12.31 -8.97 -28.25
N SER A 20 -12.83 -8.18 -29.20
CA SER A 20 -13.98 -8.53 -30.04
C SER A 20 -13.65 -9.47 -31.19
N ALA A 21 -12.41 -9.97 -31.29
CA ALA A 21 -12.08 -11.21 -31.99
C ALA A 21 -12.83 -12.38 -31.31
N LYS A 22 -14.13 -12.43 -31.57
CA LYS A 22 -15.08 -13.46 -31.17
C LYS A 22 -14.52 -14.79 -31.63
N PHE A 23 -13.89 -15.52 -30.71
CA PHE A 23 -14.13 -16.95 -30.72
C PHE A 23 -15.64 -17.12 -30.55
N ARG A 24 -16.28 -17.64 -31.60
CA ARG A 24 -17.55 -18.36 -31.47
C ARG A 24 -17.28 -19.59 -30.60
N TYR A 25 -17.04 -19.41 -29.31
CA TYR A 25 -17.46 -20.43 -28.38
C TYR A 25 -18.98 -20.52 -28.57
N PRO A 26 -19.54 -21.71 -28.83
CA PRO A 26 -20.99 -21.87 -28.79
C PRO A 26 -21.47 -21.23 -27.49
N ARG A 27 -22.55 -20.44 -27.52
CA ARG A 27 -23.21 -20.00 -26.29
C ARG A 27 -23.70 -21.26 -25.57
N PHE A 28 -22.84 -21.88 -24.78
CA PHE A 28 -23.21 -22.98 -23.92
C PHE A 28 -24.01 -22.38 -22.78
N SER A 29 -25.28 -22.79 -22.65
CA SER A 29 -26.00 -22.57 -21.40
C SER A 29 -25.25 -23.35 -20.32
N MET A 30 -24.73 -22.67 -19.31
CA MET A 30 -24.03 -23.37 -18.24
C MET A 30 -24.99 -24.35 -17.56
N PRO A 31 -24.61 -25.62 -17.37
CA PRO A 31 -25.41 -26.56 -16.60
C PRO A 31 -25.57 -26.02 -15.16
N LYS A 32 -26.74 -26.23 -14.55
CA LYS A 32 -26.99 -25.85 -13.15
C LYS A 32 -26.14 -26.76 -12.25
N ILE A 33 -25.04 -26.25 -11.73
CA ILE A 33 -24.15 -26.95 -10.80
C ILE A 33 -24.52 -26.56 -9.38
N THR A 34 -24.71 -27.54 -8.51
CA THR A 34 -25.00 -27.32 -7.10
C THR A 34 -23.72 -27.21 -6.27
N SER A 35 -23.80 -26.61 -5.08
CA SER A 35 -22.67 -26.59 -4.14
C SER A 35 -22.21 -28.00 -3.71
N GLU A 36 -23.08 -29.01 -3.83
CA GLU A 36 -22.78 -30.40 -3.50
C GLU A 36 -21.97 -31.10 -4.60
N ASP A 37 -22.32 -30.89 -5.87
CA ASP A 37 -21.53 -31.38 -7.02
C ASP A 37 -20.09 -30.86 -6.95
N LEU A 38 -19.99 -29.59 -6.58
CA LEU A 38 -18.72 -28.91 -6.45
C LEU A 38 -17.88 -29.43 -5.28
N ARG A 39 -18.53 -29.73 -4.15
CA ARG A 39 -17.86 -30.36 -3.00
C ARG A 39 -17.32 -31.74 -3.36
N LYS A 40 -18.12 -32.59 -4.02
CA LYS A 40 -17.72 -33.94 -4.44
C LYS A 40 -16.48 -33.92 -5.32
N SER A 41 -16.45 -33.02 -6.30
CA SER A 41 -15.33 -32.95 -7.23
C SER A 41 -14.07 -32.35 -6.61
N VAL A 42 -14.17 -31.38 -5.69
CA VAL A 42 -13.01 -30.90 -4.92
C VAL A 42 -12.46 -32.01 -4.03
N THR A 43 -13.31 -32.78 -3.36
CA THR A 43 -12.88 -33.94 -2.56
C THR A 43 -12.16 -34.98 -3.41
N LEU A 44 -12.74 -35.35 -4.56
CA LEU A 44 -12.14 -36.30 -5.50
C LEU A 44 -10.79 -35.78 -6.05
N ALA A 45 -10.70 -34.50 -6.37
CA ALA A 45 -9.47 -33.86 -6.80
C ALA A 45 -8.38 -33.92 -5.72
N ASN A 46 -8.74 -33.60 -4.46
CA ASN A 46 -7.83 -33.68 -3.33
C ASN A 46 -7.31 -35.11 -3.12
N GLU A 47 -8.19 -36.13 -3.21
CA GLU A 47 -7.78 -37.54 -3.13
C GLU A 47 -6.81 -37.95 -4.25
N ARG A 48 -7.05 -37.50 -5.50
CA ARG A 48 -6.15 -37.76 -6.64
C ARG A 48 -4.79 -37.11 -6.46
N VAL A 49 -4.76 -35.84 -6.05
CA VAL A 49 -3.52 -35.11 -5.79
C VAL A 49 -2.76 -35.75 -4.63
N ARG A 50 -3.45 -36.14 -3.55
CA ARG A 50 -2.84 -36.86 -2.42
C ARG A 50 -2.23 -38.19 -2.87
N LYS A 51 -2.97 -39.00 -3.65
CA LYS A 51 -2.45 -40.26 -4.20
C LYS A 51 -1.22 -40.04 -5.08
N ARG A 52 -1.21 -38.98 -5.89
CA ARG A 52 -0.03 -38.60 -6.68
C ARG A 52 1.18 -38.31 -5.79
N LEU A 53 1.03 -37.45 -4.78
CA LEU A 53 2.14 -37.00 -3.92
C LEU A 53 2.64 -38.08 -2.95
N GLU A 54 1.74 -38.92 -2.42
CA GLU A 54 2.06 -39.90 -1.38
C GLU A 54 2.36 -41.31 -1.91
N VAL A 55 1.98 -41.62 -3.15
CA VAL A 55 2.18 -42.96 -3.74
C VAL A 55 3.00 -42.89 -5.02
N LEU A 56 2.54 -42.13 -6.02
CA LEU A 56 3.16 -42.13 -7.34
C LEU A 56 4.56 -41.48 -7.32
N GLU A 57 4.70 -40.30 -6.74
CA GLU A 57 5.99 -39.60 -6.69
C GLU A 57 7.08 -40.36 -5.91
N PRO A 58 6.81 -40.96 -4.73
CA PRO A 58 7.77 -41.85 -4.07
C PRO A 58 8.15 -43.07 -4.91
N GLN A 59 7.21 -43.67 -5.63
CA GLN A 59 7.48 -44.83 -6.51
C GLN A 59 8.39 -44.45 -7.68
N ILE A 60 8.09 -43.34 -8.35
CA ILE A 60 8.92 -42.79 -9.43
C ILE A 60 10.33 -42.47 -8.90
N PHE A 61 10.41 -41.88 -7.70
CA PHE A 61 11.68 -41.61 -7.04
C PHE A 61 12.47 -42.90 -6.75
N SER A 62 11.84 -43.94 -6.21
CA SER A 62 12.51 -45.23 -5.95
C SER A 62 12.96 -45.96 -7.22
N ASN A 63 12.32 -45.70 -8.36
CA ASN A 63 12.70 -46.28 -9.65
C ASN A 63 13.89 -45.57 -10.31
N GLY A 64 14.43 -44.53 -9.68
CA GLY A 64 15.62 -43.81 -10.17
C GLY A 64 15.34 -42.79 -11.28
N ALA A 65 14.09 -42.37 -11.47
CA ALA A 65 13.71 -41.36 -12.47
C ALA A 65 13.98 -39.91 -11.99
N ILE A 66 15.23 -39.66 -11.59
CA ILE A 66 15.71 -38.34 -11.12
C ILE A 66 16.85 -37.86 -12.01
N GLN A 67 17.00 -36.53 -12.14
CA GLN A 67 18.11 -35.95 -12.90
C GLN A 67 19.46 -36.28 -12.25
N THR A 68 20.47 -36.52 -13.09
CA THR A 68 21.85 -36.78 -12.65
C THR A 68 22.61 -35.47 -12.48
N PRO A 69 23.26 -35.20 -11.32
CA PRO A 69 24.05 -33.99 -11.14
C PRO A 69 25.06 -33.76 -12.27
N GLY A 70 25.06 -32.54 -12.83
CA GLY A 70 25.94 -32.14 -13.92
C GLY A 70 25.47 -32.48 -15.34
N SER A 71 24.31 -33.14 -15.51
CA SER A 71 23.65 -33.30 -16.83
C SER A 71 23.03 -31.99 -17.32
N VAL A 72 22.67 -31.89 -18.60
CA VAL A 72 21.96 -30.72 -19.15
C VAL A 72 20.61 -30.55 -18.45
N GLY A 73 19.87 -31.66 -18.29
CA GLY A 73 18.58 -31.66 -17.58
C GLY A 73 18.69 -31.19 -16.12
N TRP A 74 19.83 -31.44 -15.46
CA TRP A 74 20.10 -30.95 -14.11
C TRP A 74 20.28 -29.44 -14.07
N PHE A 75 21.05 -28.85 -14.99
CA PHE A 75 21.29 -27.42 -15.03
C PHE A 75 20.04 -26.62 -15.45
N ILE A 76 19.26 -27.11 -16.43
CA ILE A 76 17.97 -26.50 -16.80
C ILE A 76 17.03 -26.44 -15.57
N ALA A 77 16.94 -27.53 -14.82
CA ALA A 77 16.14 -27.58 -13.59
C ALA A 77 16.75 -26.78 -12.42
N ALA A 78 18.05 -26.44 -12.48
CA ALA A 78 18.68 -25.51 -11.54
C ALA A 78 18.23 -24.07 -11.81
N SER A 79 18.19 -23.66 -13.08
CA SER A 79 17.73 -22.33 -13.48
C SER A 79 16.24 -22.12 -13.23
N ALA A 80 15.43 -23.18 -13.33
CA ALA A 80 14.00 -23.16 -12.99
C ALA A 80 13.70 -23.62 -11.54
N LYS A 81 14.69 -23.60 -10.64
CA LYS A 81 14.58 -24.12 -9.26
C LYS A 81 13.38 -23.50 -8.53
N THR A 82 12.54 -24.38 -8.01
CA THR A 82 11.30 -23.99 -7.33
C THR A 82 11.53 -23.69 -5.86
N LYS A 83 11.19 -22.46 -5.45
CA LYS A 83 11.19 -21.99 -4.06
C LYS A 83 10.15 -22.77 -3.24
N ILE A 84 10.41 -22.93 -1.94
CA ILE A 84 9.53 -23.71 -1.04
C ILE A 84 8.11 -23.11 -1.01
N ILE A 85 7.99 -21.79 -1.01
CA ILE A 85 6.71 -21.08 -1.03
C ILE A 85 5.93 -21.39 -2.31
N ALA A 86 6.56 -21.25 -3.49
CA ALA A 86 5.95 -21.61 -4.77
C ALA A 86 5.50 -23.08 -4.81
N LYS A 87 6.31 -24.01 -4.27
CA LYS A 87 5.94 -25.43 -4.16
C LYS A 87 4.66 -25.63 -3.34
N ASN A 88 4.53 -24.92 -2.22
CA ASN A 88 3.35 -25.01 -1.36
C ASN A 88 2.09 -24.46 -2.06
N TYR A 89 2.20 -23.33 -2.76
CA TYR A 89 1.08 -22.81 -3.56
C TYR A 89 0.72 -23.74 -4.71
N SER A 90 1.72 -24.33 -5.39
CA SER A 90 1.46 -25.23 -6.50
C SER A 90 0.72 -26.50 -6.09
N ARG A 91 0.99 -27.03 -4.89
CA ARG A 91 0.24 -28.17 -4.34
C ARG A 91 -1.27 -27.89 -4.26
N LEU A 92 -1.66 -26.70 -3.81
CA LEU A 92 -3.07 -26.30 -3.74
C LEU A 92 -3.65 -26.02 -5.13
N ALA A 93 -2.87 -25.39 -6.00
CA ALA A 93 -3.26 -25.13 -7.38
C ALA A 93 -3.52 -26.41 -8.19
N LEU A 94 -2.76 -27.49 -7.94
CA LEU A 94 -3.02 -28.81 -8.52
C LEU A 94 -4.40 -29.35 -8.15
N ILE A 95 -4.88 -29.11 -6.93
CA ILE A 95 -6.23 -29.52 -6.51
C ILE A 95 -7.27 -28.73 -7.30
N ALA A 96 -7.08 -27.41 -7.47
CA ALA A 96 -7.98 -26.59 -8.27
C ALA A 96 -7.98 -27.00 -9.76
N GLU A 97 -6.81 -27.34 -10.33
CA GLU A 97 -6.69 -27.85 -11.70
C GLU A 97 -7.46 -29.18 -11.86
N GLU A 98 -7.24 -30.16 -10.95
CA GLU A 98 -7.93 -31.46 -10.96
C GLU A 98 -9.45 -31.34 -10.72
N ALA A 99 -9.87 -30.41 -9.87
CA ALA A 99 -11.28 -30.10 -9.65
C ALA A 99 -11.90 -29.48 -10.91
N THR A 100 -11.17 -28.63 -11.64
CA THR A 100 -11.63 -28.05 -12.90
C THR A 100 -11.81 -29.13 -13.98
N LYS A 101 -10.91 -30.13 -14.04
CA LYS A 101 -11.05 -31.29 -14.96
C LYS A 101 -12.34 -32.08 -14.72
N THR A 102 -12.87 -32.05 -13.50
CA THR A 102 -14.09 -32.77 -13.11
C THR A 102 -15.34 -31.88 -13.08
N LEU A 103 -15.21 -30.54 -13.11
CA LEU A 103 -16.30 -29.57 -12.97
C LEU A 103 -16.18 -28.44 -13.99
N VAL A 104 -17.12 -28.38 -14.93
CA VAL A 104 -17.26 -27.22 -15.80
C VAL A 104 -18.48 -26.40 -15.35
N ASN A 105 -18.40 -25.73 -14.18
CA ASN A 105 -18.94 -24.39 -13.80
C ASN A 105 -19.23 -24.08 -12.29
N LYS A 106 -19.31 -22.77 -11.98
CA LYS A 106 -19.05 -22.02 -10.72
C LYS A 106 -19.80 -22.37 -9.40
N ASN A 107 -19.07 -22.47 -8.28
CA ASN A 107 -18.88 -21.48 -7.16
C ASN A 107 -18.34 -22.15 -5.86
N THR A 108 -17.02 -22.18 -5.66
CA THR A 108 -16.34 -23.19 -4.81
C THR A 108 -16.17 -22.90 -3.32
N ILE A 109 -16.27 -23.97 -2.54
CA ILE A 109 -15.88 -24.08 -1.11
C ILE A 109 -14.36 -23.91 -0.91
N LEU A 110 -13.56 -23.88 -1.99
CA LEU A 110 -12.09 -23.68 -1.99
C LEU A 110 -11.62 -22.47 -1.19
N GLY A 111 -12.47 -21.45 -0.98
CA GLY A 111 -12.15 -20.32 -0.10
C GLY A 111 -11.83 -20.71 1.36
N ARG A 112 -12.22 -21.90 1.83
CA ARG A 112 -11.92 -22.38 3.20
C ARG A 112 -10.62 -23.19 3.32
N GLU A 113 -10.14 -23.79 2.23
CA GLU A 113 -8.90 -24.60 2.19
C GLU A 113 -7.72 -23.85 1.55
N CYS A 114 -8.01 -22.79 0.79
CA CYS A 114 -6.99 -21.87 0.36
C CYS A 114 -6.33 -21.19 1.56
N LEU A 115 -5.01 -21.26 1.62
CA LEU A 115 -4.23 -20.27 2.34
C LEU A 115 -4.46 -18.92 1.66
N GLN A 116 -5.43 -18.15 2.13
CA GLN A 116 -5.38 -16.71 1.95
C GLN A 116 -4.02 -16.27 2.50
N PRO A 117 -3.24 -15.43 1.80
CA PRO A 117 -2.13 -14.74 2.42
C PRO A 117 -2.62 -14.23 3.77
N ILE A 118 -1.86 -14.51 4.83
CA ILE A 118 -2.18 -14.12 6.21
C ILE A 118 -2.81 -12.74 6.14
N VAL A 119 -4.07 -12.65 6.60
CA VAL A 119 -4.92 -11.44 6.61
C VAL A 119 -4.02 -10.21 6.62
N SER A 120 -3.93 -9.54 5.46
CA SER A 120 -3.05 -8.40 5.32
C SER A 120 -3.43 -7.41 6.40
N LEU A 121 -2.51 -7.17 7.33
CA LEU A 121 -2.47 -5.93 8.09
C LEU A 121 -2.74 -4.79 7.09
N PRO A 122 -3.52 -3.76 7.46
CA PRO A 122 -3.76 -2.64 6.55
C PRO A 122 -2.41 -2.14 6.01
N CYS A 123 -2.28 -2.03 4.68
CA CYS A 123 -1.06 -1.55 4.07
C CYS A 123 -0.75 -0.14 4.57
N TYR A 124 0.24 0.00 5.44
CA TYR A 124 0.70 1.29 5.92
C TYR A 124 1.53 1.97 4.82
N PRO A 125 1.36 3.27 4.58
CA PRO A 125 2.18 4.02 3.63
C PRO A 125 3.63 4.13 4.16
N GLY A 126 4.43 3.11 3.86
CA GLY A 126 5.86 3.04 4.18
C GLY A 126 6.75 3.68 3.11
N LYS A 127 7.96 4.06 3.53
CA LYS A 127 9.00 4.65 2.67
C LYS A 127 9.64 3.64 1.71
N TYR A 128 9.83 2.40 2.16
CA TYR A 128 10.57 1.36 1.44
C TYR A 128 9.65 0.27 0.88
N ARG A 129 10.12 -0.39 -0.19
CA ARG A 129 9.45 -1.53 -0.81
C ARG A 129 9.57 -2.76 0.09
N SER A 130 8.50 -3.53 0.23
CA SER A 130 8.61 -4.88 0.78
C SER A 130 9.41 -5.77 -0.18
N TYR A 131 10.08 -6.80 0.34
CA TYR A 131 10.85 -7.74 -0.49
C TYR A 131 9.96 -8.59 -1.40
N THR A 132 8.71 -8.83 -1.01
CA THR A 132 7.76 -9.66 -1.76
C THR A 132 6.95 -8.87 -2.79
N GLY A 133 7.07 -7.53 -2.83
CA GLY A 133 6.24 -6.63 -3.63
C GLY A 133 4.90 -6.25 -2.97
N HIS A 134 4.55 -6.87 -1.84
CA HIS A 134 3.33 -6.62 -1.09
C HIS A 134 3.17 -5.14 -0.71
N CYS A 135 1.93 -4.63 -0.77
CA CYS A 135 1.58 -3.23 -0.51
C CYS A 135 2.23 -2.18 -1.44
N ASN A 136 2.71 -2.59 -2.62
CA ASN A 136 2.96 -1.63 -3.70
C ASN A 136 1.63 -0.93 -4.05
N ASN A 137 0.62 -1.74 -4.40
CA ASN A 137 -0.75 -1.29 -4.60
C ASN A 137 -1.57 -1.46 -3.32
N VAL A 138 -2.05 -0.36 -2.73
CA VAL A 138 -2.78 -0.40 -1.45
C VAL A 138 -4.23 -0.89 -1.56
N GLN A 139 -4.82 -0.86 -2.77
CA GLN A 139 -6.17 -1.40 -3.01
C GLN A 139 -6.14 -2.90 -3.32
N ASN A 140 -5.09 -3.34 -4.02
CA ASN A 140 -4.87 -4.74 -4.38
C ASN A 140 -3.45 -5.15 -3.95
N PRO A 141 -3.21 -5.43 -2.64
CA PRO A 141 -1.87 -5.67 -2.08
C PRO A 141 -1.08 -6.83 -2.69
N GLU A 142 -1.73 -7.70 -3.46
CA GLU A 142 -1.13 -8.87 -4.11
C GLU A 142 -0.71 -8.63 -5.56
N TRP A 143 -1.01 -7.45 -6.14
CA TRP A 143 -0.64 -7.16 -7.52
C TRP A 143 0.86 -6.94 -7.67
N GLY A 144 1.48 -7.78 -8.51
CA GLY A 144 2.93 -7.78 -8.74
C GLY A 144 3.76 -8.52 -7.69
N ASN A 145 3.13 -9.19 -6.73
CA ASN A 145 3.84 -9.92 -5.68
C ASN A 145 4.59 -11.14 -6.21
N ALA A 146 5.68 -11.49 -5.54
CA ALA A 146 6.37 -12.75 -5.77
C ALA A 146 5.48 -13.96 -5.41
N ASN A 147 5.68 -15.07 -6.11
CA ASN A 147 4.93 -16.32 -5.99
C ASN A 147 3.43 -16.21 -6.36
N THR A 148 3.07 -15.27 -7.23
CA THR A 148 1.71 -15.09 -7.77
C THR A 148 1.62 -15.55 -9.23
N PRO A 149 0.42 -15.82 -9.78
CA PRO A 149 0.27 -16.14 -11.20
C PRO A 149 0.69 -14.98 -12.11
N TYR A 150 1.28 -15.28 -13.26
CA TYR A 150 1.47 -14.30 -14.33
C TYR A 150 0.14 -13.68 -14.80
N LEU A 151 0.19 -12.44 -15.29
CA LEU A 151 -0.94 -11.80 -15.93
C LEU A 151 -1.24 -12.47 -17.29
N ARG A 152 -2.51 -12.53 -17.69
CA ARG A 152 -2.96 -13.03 -19.00
C ARG A 152 -3.60 -11.91 -19.80
N THR A 153 -2.91 -11.45 -20.83
CA THR A 153 -3.47 -10.49 -21.80
C THR A 153 -4.46 -11.15 -22.77
N LEU A 154 -4.16 -12.36 -23.23
CA LEU A 154 -5.07 -13.22 -23.98
C LEU A 154 -5.41 -14.47 -23.16
N SER A 155 -6.59 -15.04 -23.38
CA SER A 155 -6.99 -16.30 -22.77
C SER A 155 -6.01 -17.43 -23.13
N PRO A 156 -5.73 -18.38 -22.22
CA PRO A 156 -4.90 -19.52 -22.52
C PRO A 156 -5.50 -20.40 -23.63
N ASP A 157 -4.64 -20.91 -24.51
CA ASP A 157 -4.97 -21.84 -25.57
C ASP A 157 -4.43 -23.24 -25.23
N TYR A 158 -5.29 -24.05 -24.61
CA TYR A 158 -5.03 -25.47 -24.31
C TYR A 158 -6.00 -26.33 -25.14
N SER A 159 -5.54 -27.48 -25.63
CA SER A 159 -6.36 -28.34 -26.51
C SER A 159 -7.63 -28.87 -25.85
N ASP A 160 -7.61 -29.02 -24.52
CA ASP A 160 -8.76 -29.41 -23.70
C ASP A 160 -9.38 -28.23 -22.93
N GLY A 161 -8.92 -27.01 -23.18
CA GLY A 161 -9.34 -25.79 -22.49
C GLY A 161 -8.88 -25.68 -21.03
N ILE A 162 -8.08 -26.63 -20.52
CA ILE A 162 -7.70 -26.70 -19.10
C ILE A 162 -6.19 -26.73 -18.92
N TYR A 163 -5.49 -27.73 -19.46
CA TYR A 163 -4.07 -27.94 -19.16
C TYR A 163 -3.26 -28.67 -20.25
N LYS A 164 -3.91 -29.33 -21.23
CA LYS A 164 -3.19 -30.05 -22.28
C LYS A 164 -2.63 -29.08 -23.32
N PRO A 165 -1.34 -29.20 -23.69
CA PRO A 165 -0.72 -28.32 -24.69
C PRO A 165 -1.54 -28.23 -25.96
N ARG A 166 -1.53 -27.06 -26.61
CA ARG A 166 -2.27 -26.83 -27.86
C ARG A 166 -1.85 -27.80 -28.97
N ILE A 167 -2.80 -28.07 -29.85
CA ILE A 167 -2.63 -28.88 -31.07
C ILE A 167 -2.80 -27.97 -32.30
N SER A 168 -2.49 -28.48 -33.50
CA SER A 168 -2.72 -27.72 -34.74
C SER A 168 -4.21 -27.44 -34.92
N ILE A 169 -4.54 -26.31 -35.56
CA ILE A 169 -5.92 -25.92 -35.87
C ILE A 169 -6.66 -26.94 -36.74
N ASN A 170 -5.94 -27.80 -37.47
CA ASN A 170 -6.53 -28.89 -38.26
C ASN A 170 -6.83 -30.17 -37.43
N GLY A 171 -6.56 -30.16 -36.12
CA GLY A 171 -6.74 -31.29 -35.21
C GLY A 171 -5.54 -32.25 -35.11
N GLY A 172 -4.47 -32.02 -35.87
CA GLY A 172 -3.23 -32.79 -35.83
C GLY A 172 -2.20 -32.27 -34.80
N HIS A 173 -1.04 -32.92 -34.73
CA HIS A 173 0.06 -32.48 -33.87
C HIS A 173 0.79 -31.26 -34.47
N LEU A 174 1.27 -30.38 -33.59
CA LEU A 174 2.23 -29.34 -33.98
C LEU A 174 3.61 -29.95 -34.25
N PRO A 175 4.44 -29.33 -35.11
CA PRO A 175 5.82 -29.77 -35.33
C PRO A 175 6.62 -29.78 -34.03
N SER A 176 7.59 -30.69 -33.90
CA SER A 176 8.45 -30.74 -32.72
C SER A 176 9.18 -29.41 -32.52
N ALA A 177 9.33 -28.94 -31.27
CA ALA A 177 10.05 -27.71 -30.98
C ALA A 177 11.50 -27.74 -31.51
N ARG A 178 12.16 -28.91 -31.46
CA ARG A 178 13.48 -29.14 -32.04
C ARG A 178 13.49 -29.02 -33.56
N GLU A 179 12.45 -29.52 -34.23
CA GLU A 179 12.32 -29.41 -35.69
C GLU A 179 12.12 -27.95 -36.12
N VAL A 180 11.37 -27.16 -35.34
CA VAL A 180 11.24 -25.71 -35.55
C VAL A 180 12.58 -25.01 -35.36
N SER A 181 13.30 -25.33 -34.28
CA SER A 181 14.63 -24.78 -33.98
C SER A 181 15.60 -25.00 -35.15
N LEU A 182 15.73 -26.25 -35.63
CA LEU A 182 16.63 -26.59 -36.74
C LEU A 182 16.20 -25.98 -38.08
N THR A 183 14.90 -25.93 -38.37
CA THR A 183 14.42 -25.52 -39.70
C THR A 183 14.42 -23.99 -39.86
N ILE A 184 14.04 -23.27 -38.79
CA ILE A 184 13.86 -21.81 -38.83
C ILE A 184 15.07 -21.08 -38.26
N HIS A 185 15.58 -21.54 -37.12
CA HIS A 185 16.50 -20.78 -36.30
C HIS A 185 17.97 -21.14 -36.52
N MET A 186 18.26 -22.26 -37.17
CA MET A 186 19.63 -22.61 -37.58
C MET A 186 20.08 -21.78 -38.79
N GLY A 187 21.27 -21.19 -38.71
CA GLY A 187 21.83 -20.38 -39.78
C GLY A 187 23.24 -19.88 -39.47
N SER A 188 23.71 -18.91 -40.26
CA SER A 188 24.99 -18.23 -40.03
C SER A 188 24.80 -17.03 -39.11
N ASP A 189 25.71 -16.88 -38.13
CA ASP A 189 25.73 -15.77 -37.19
C ASP A 189 25.60 -14.41 -37.91
N ASN A 190 24.68 -13.58 -37.45
CA ASN A 190 24.45 -12.24 -37.96
C ASN A 190 24.74 -11.22 -36.87
N ILE A 191 25.82 -10.44 -37.02
CA ILE A 191 26.25 -9.46 -36.01
C ILE A 191 25.43 -8.17 -36.15
N HIS A 192 24.94 -7.64 -35.03
CA HIS A 192 24.24 -6.36 -35.02
C HIS A 192 25.23 -5.21 -35.26
N SER A 193 24.90 -4.28 -36.16
CA SER A 193 25.84 -3.24 -36.60
C SER A 193 26.09 -2.12 -35.57
N HIS A 194 25.20 -1.98 -34.57
CA HIS A 194 25.20 -0.82 -33.67
C HIS A 194 25.07 -1.14 -32.18
N MET A 195 24.81 -2.38 -31.78
CA MET A 195 24.53 -2.73 -30.38
C MET A 195 25.66 -3.57 -29.84
N THR A 196 26.07 -3.29 -28.61
CA THR A 196 27.14 -4.02 -27.90
C THR A 196 26.57 -5.22 -27.14
N THR A 197 27.41 -6.19 -26.85
CA THR A 197 27.06 -7.40 -26.09
C THR A 197 26.55 -7.10 -24.67
N VAL A 198 26.97 -5.99 -24.02
CA VAL A 198 26.47 -5.61 -22.69
C VAL A 198 24.96 -5.38 -22.68
N THR A 199 24.37 -4.93 -23.79
CA THR A 199 22.91 -4.76 -23.92
C THR A 199 22.19 -6.09 -23.75
N THR A 200 22.74 -7.17 -24.30
CA THR A 200 22.16 -8.51 -24.21
C THR A 200 22.11 -8.97 -22.76
N PHE A 201 23.24 -8.92 -22.05
CA PHE A 201 23.32 -9.39 -20.66
C PHE A 201 22.62 -8.47 -19.67
N PHE A 202 22.58 -7.16 -19.94
CA PHE A 202 21.74 -6.24 -19.17
C PHE A 202 20.26 -6.58 -19.38
N GLY A 203 19.84 -6.86 -20.61
CA GLY A 203 18.48 -7.33 -20.90
C GLY A 203 18.13 -8.63 -20.17
N GLU A 204 19.06 -9.59 -20.15
CA GLU A 204 18.89 -10.86 -19.42
C GLU A 204 18.73 -10.62 -17.91
N PHE A 205 19.55 -9.74 -17.34
CA PHE A 205 19.44 -9.33 -15.94
C PHE A 205 18.08 -8.69 -15.61
N ILE A 206 17.58 -7.79 -16.48
CA ILE A 206 16.25 -7.19 -16.35
C ILE A 206 15.14 -8.24 -16.45
N PHE A 207 15.28 -9.20 -17.37
CA PHE A 207 14.33 -10.32 -17.47
C PHE A 207 14.30 -11.13 -16.17
N HIS A 208 15.46 -11.38 -15.55
CA HIS A 208 15.55 -12.13 -14.29
C HIS A 208 14.95 -11.39 -13.10
N ASP A 209 14.97 -10.05 -13.12
CA ASP A 209 14.31 -9.22 -12.10
C ASP A 209 12.77 -9.28 -12.20
N LEU A 210 12.24 -9.50 -13.42
CA LEU A 210 10.80 -9.45 -13.70
C LEU A 210 10.11 -10.82 -13.65
N ALA A 211 10.81 -11.88 -14.02
CA ALA A 211 10.22 -13.19 -14.23
C ALA A 211 11.13 -14.35 -13.83
N HIS A 212 10.57 -15.27 -13.05
CA HIS A 212 11.17 -16.55 -12.72
C HIS A 212 10.10 -17.62 -12.62
N THR A 213 9.93 -18.41 -13.68
CA THR A 213 8.91 -19.46 -13.72
C THR A 213 9.32 -20.67 -12.88
N ALA A 214 8.50 -21.04 -11.90
CA ALA A 214 8.71 -22.26 -11.12
C ALA A 214 8.51 -23.51 -11.98
N GLN A 215 9.41 -24.50 -11.91
CA GLN A 215 9.23 -25.82 -12.53
C GLN A 215 8.54 -26.82 -11.57
N ALA A 216 7.83 -27.83 -12.09
CA ALA A 216 7.34 -28.91 -11.24
C ALA A 216 8.51 -29.72 -10.64
N VAL A 217 8.40 -30.13 -9.37
CA VAL A 217 9.41 -30.92 -8.66
C VAL A 217 8.80 -32.22 -8.14
N GLY A 218 9.59 -33.28 -8.07
CA GLY A 218 9.15 -34.58 -7.59
C GLY A 218 9.21 -34.73 -6.07
N HIS A 219 9.16 -35.98 -5.61
CA HIS A 219 9.18 -36.34 -4.19
C HIS A 219 10.34 -35.65 -3.45
N LYS A 220 10.06 -35.04 -2.29
CA LYS A 220 11.05 -34.28 -1.48
C LYS A 220 11.79 -33.16 -2.23
N GLY A 221 11.30 -32.72 -3.39
CA GLY A 221 11.93 -31.63 -4.17
C GLY A 221 13.04 -32.09 -5.12
N HIS A 222 13.17 -33.40 -5.39
CA HIS A 222 14.12 -33.89 -6.39
C HIS A 222 13.71 -33.47 -7.81
N ARG A 223 14.71 -33.26 -8.66
CA ARG A 223 14.56 -32.88 -10.08
C ARG A 223 14.07 -34.07 -10.91
N ILE A 224 13.02 -33.85 -11.69
CA ILE A 224 12.33 -34.89 -12.46
C ILE A 224 13.12 -35.20 -13.75
N LYS A 225 13.33 -36.50 -14.04
CA LYS A 225 13.83 -36.97 -15.34
C LYS A 225 12.68 -37.38 -16.25
N CYS A 226 12.76 -37.09 -17.55
CA CYS A 226 11.69 -37.33 -18.52
C CYS A 226 12.09 -38.15 -19.75
N CYS A 227 13.38 -38.18 -20.12
CA CYS A 227 13.90 -39.02 -21.19
C CYS A 227 14.49 -40.33 -20.64
N ASP A 228 14.68 -41.34 -21.49
CA ASP A 228 15.31 -42.64 -21.15
C ASP A 228 14.68 -43.41 -19.98
N LEU A 229 13.35 -43.37 -19.85
CA LEU A 229 12.63 -44.03 -18.77
C LEU A 229 12.01 -45.37 -19.18
N LYS A 230 11.99 -46.33 -18.26
CA LYS A 230 11.22 -47.58 -18.42
C LYS A 230 9.71 -47.28 -18.36
N ASN A 231 8.92 -47.98 -19.17
CA ASN A 231 7.45 -47.86 -19.20
C ASN A 231 6.86 -47.89 -17.77
N GLY A 232 6.08 -46.86 -17.43
CA GLY A 232 5.43 -46.70 -16.12
C GLY A 232 6.21 -45.89 -15.07
N SER A 233 7.43 -45.42 -15.37
CA SER A 233 8.21 -44.55 -14.47
C SER A 233 8.16 -43.06 -14.84
N GLN A 234 7.37 -42.67 -15.85
CA GLN A 234 7.28 -41.29 -16.32
C GLN A 234 6.42 -40.44 -15.39
N HIS A 235 6.94 -39.27 -15.00
CA HIS A 235 6.22 -38.34 -14.16
C HIS A 235 5.09 -37.62 -14.93
N PRO A 236 3.91 -37.36 -14.34
CA PRO A 236 2.79 -36.69 -15.03
C PRO A 236 3.09 -35.29 -15.59
N GLU A 237 4.13 -34.63 -15.06
CA GLU A 237 4.59 -33.30 -15.50
C GLU A 237 5.70 -33.37 -16.56
N CYS A 238 6.04 -34.58 -17.05
CA CYS A 238 6.97 -34.71 -18.15
C CYS A 238 6.31 -34.30 -19.47
N MET A 239 7.00 -33.45 -20.22
CA MET A 239 6.59 -33.06 -21.57
C MET A 239 7.82 -32.97 -22.49
N PRO A 240 8.53 -34.11 -22.67
CA PRO A 240 9.79 -34.14 -23.41
C PRO A 240 9.63 -33.67 -24.85
N ILE A 241 10.71 -33.14 -25.42
CA ILE A 241 10.76 -32.71 -26.82
C ILE A 241 11.25 -33.89 -27.65
N GLY A 242 10.42 -34.38 -28.57
CA GLY A 242 10.78 -35.49 -29.45
C GLY A 242 11.83 -35.07 -30.48
N VAL A 243 12.86 -35.92 -30.66
CA VAL A 243 13.95 -35.72 -31.62
C VAL A 243 13.78 -36.70 -32.77
N ARG A 244 14.04 -36.25 -34.00
CA ARG A 244 13.94 -37.12 -35.18
C ARG A 244 15.20 -37.98 -35.31
N SER A 245 15.06 -39.16 -35.89
CA SER A 245 16.20 -40.08 -36.09
C SER A 245 17.29 -39.53 -37.04
N ASP A 246 16.94 -38.54 -37.86
CA ASP A 246 17.83 -37.85 -38.80
C ASP A 246 18.33 -36.49 -38.28
N ASP A 247 18.19 -36.19 -36.97
CA ASP A 247 18.74 -34.97 -36.37
C ASP A 247 20.26 -34.92 -36.55
N PRO A 248 20.83 -33.84 -37.12
CA PRO A 248 22.23 -33.79 -37.54
C PRO A 248 23.25 -33.86 -36.40
N ILE A 249 22.82 -33.73 -35.15
CA ILE A 249 23.71 -33.67 -33.98
C ILE A 249 23.29 -34.69 -32.93
N LEU A 250 22.01 -34.75 -32.60
CA LEU A 250 21.52 -35.64 -31.54
C LEU A 250 21.50 -37.12 -32.00
N SER A 251 21.48 -37.41 -33.31
CA SER A 251 21.59 -38.79 -33.82
C SER A 251 22.92 -39.43 -33.42
N ASP A 252 24.01 -38.66 -33.49
CA ASP A 252 25.37 -39.13 -33.17
C ASP A 252 25.54 -39.37 -31.66
N LEU A 253 24.81 -38.60 -30.85
CA LEU A 253 24.73 -38.76 -29.39
C LEU A 253 23.75 -39.87 -28.97
N ARG A 254 23.06 -40.51 -29.91
CA ARG A 254 22.00 -41.52 -29.69
C ARG A 254 20.88 -41.01 -28.78
N GLN A 255 20.55 -39.72 -28.90
CA GLN A 255 19.52 -39.05 -28.10
C GLN A 255 18.25 -38.85 -28.93
N ASP A 256 17.15 -39.51 -28.54
CA ASP A 256 15.84 -39.44 -29.22
C ASP A 256 14.85 -38.45 -28.55
N CYS A 257 15.27 -37.83 -27.45
CA CYS A 257 14.43 -37.03 -26.57
C CYS A 257 15.25 -35.91 -25.90
N MET A 258 14.67 -34.71 -25.76
CA MET A 258 15.22 -33.64 -24.91
C MET A 258 14.40 -33.46 -23.64
N GLU A 259 15.10 -33.25 -22.53
CA GLU A 259 14.51 -33.10 -21.19
C GLU A 259 13.67 -31.81 -21.09
N TYR A 260 12.39 -31.97 -20.72
CA TYR A 260 11.51 -30.84 -20.40
C TYR A 260 10.45 -31.26 -19.37
N VAL A 261 10.40 -30.51 -18.28
CA VAL A 261 9.41 -30.67 -17.20
C VAL A 261 8.54 -29.43 -17.17
N ARG A 262 7.22 -29.63 -17.09
CA ARG A 262 6.23 -28.56 -17.08
C ARG A 262 6.40 -27.61 -15.89
N SER A 263 6.01 -26.36 -16.11
CA SER A 263 6.00 -25.29 -15.12
C SER A 263 4.95 -25.54 -14.04
N SER A 264 5.28 -25.27 -12.78
CA SER A 264 4.38 -25.40 -11.63
C SER A 264 3.12 -24.55 -11.81
N THR A 265 1.98 -25.16 -11.51
CA THR A 265 0.67 -24.48 -11.58
C THR A 265 0.47 -23.52 -10.40
N ALA A 266 -0.21 -22.40 -10.63
CA ALA A 266 -0.45 -21.31 -9.69
C ALA A 266 -1.92 -21.27 -9.23
N ILE A 267 -2.15 -20.78 -8.01
CA ILE A 267 -3.51 -20.54 -7.53
C ILE A 267 -4.05 -19.29 -8.24
N ARG A 268 -5.21 -19.41 -8.88
CA ARG A 268 -5.88 -18.27 -9.53
C ARG A 268 -6.32 -17.26 -8.48
N THR A 269 -6.25 -15.97 -8.80
CA THR A 269 -6.74 -14.89 -7.94
C THR A 269 -8.19 -15.16 -7.49
N GLY A 270 -8.46 -14.98 -6.19
CA GLY A 270 -9.76 -15.28 -5.59
C GLY A 270 -10.08 -16.77 -5.42
N CYS A 271 -9.10 -17.67 -5.56
CA CYS A 271 -9.27 -19.13 -5.42
C CYS A 271 -10.36 -19.70 -6.33
N THR A 272 -10.33 -19.29 -7.60
CA THR A 272 -11.29 -19.71 -8.62
C THR A 272 -10.80 -20.95 -9.37
N LEU A 273 -11.75 -21.74 -9.89
CA LEU A 273 -11.47 -22.82 -10.85
C LEU A 273 -11.25 -22.24 -12.25
N GLY A 274 -10.49 -22.95 -13.08
CA GLY A 274 -10.17 -22.50 -14.43
C GLY A 274 -8.95 -23.19 -15.03
N PRO A 275 -8.52 -22.77 -16.22
CA PRO A 275 -7.32 -23.31 -16.88
C PRO A 275 -6.06 -23.06 -16.04
N ARG A 276 -5.03 -23.86 -16.33
CA ARG A 276 -3.71 -23.83 -15.66
C ARG A 276 -3.03 -22.47 -15.87
N GLU A 277 -2.63 -21.87 -14.76
CA GLU A 277 -1.79 -20.66 -14.70
C GLU A 277 -0.42 -21.00 -14.12
N GLN A 278 0.65 -20.29 -14.50
CA GLN A 278 2.01 -20.55 -14.04
C GLN A 278 2.46 -19.52 -12.98
N ILE A 279 3.30 -19.95 -12.04
CA ILE A 279 3.79 -19.12 -10.92
C ILE A 279 5.01 -18.28 -11.38
N ASN A 280 4.97 -16.98 -11.11
CA ASN A 280 6.16 -16.12 -11.08
C ASN A 280 6.75 -16.10 -9.67
N GLN A 281 8.00 -16.54 -9.47
CA GLN A 281 8.63 -16.65 -8.15
C GLN A 281 9.32 -15.37 -7.67
N VAL A 282 9.47 -14.38 -8.55
CA VAL A 282 10.04 -13.06 -8.25
C VAL A 282 8.97 -11.98 -8.32
N THR A 283 9.29 -10.80 -7.79
CA THR A 283 8.44 -9.61 -7.91
C THR A 283 8.25 -9.25 -9.38
N SER A 284 7.10 -8.66 -9.72
CA SER A 284 6.90 -8.16 -11.09
C SER A 284 7.53 -6.79 -11.32
N PHE A 285 8.06 -6.14 -10.29
CA PHE A 285 8.60 -4.79 -10.37
C PHE A 285 10.06 -4.80 -10.84
N LEU A 286 10.51 -3.70 -11.45
CA LEU A 286 11.95 -3.43 -11.56
C LEU A 286 12.44 -2.90 -10.21
N ASP A 287 12.68 -3.80 -9.27
CA ASP A 287 13.05 -3.49 -7.89
C ASP A 287 14.34 -4.16 -7.42
N GLY A 288 15.14 -4.68 -8.36
CA GLY A 288 16.43 -5.27 -8.07
C GLY A 288 16.31 -6.53 -7.23
N SER A 289 15.18 -7.25 -7.27
CA SER A 289 15.02 -8.58 -6.70
C SER A 289 16.09 -9.56 -7.18
N ALA A 290 16.66 -9.38 -8.38
CA ALA A 290 17.82 -10.13 -8.84
C ALA A 290 19.09 -9.91 -7.98
N ILE A 291 19.18 -8.77 -7.29
CA ILE A 291 20.25 -8.39 -6.36
C ILE A 291 19.85 -8.75 -4.92
N TYR A 292 18.63 -8.39 -4.51
CA TYR A 292 18.18 -8.37 -3.11
C TYR A 292 17.32 -9.57 -2.70
N GLY A 293 16.91 -10.43 -3.64
CA GLY A 293 15.96 -11.51 -3.41
C GLY A 293 14.51 -11.02 -3.39
N SER A 294 13.56 -11.98 -3.38
CA SER A 294 12.12 -11.70 -3.40
C SER A 294 11.41 -12.11 -2.11
N SER A 295 12.18 -12.38 -1.05
CA SER A 295 11.69 -12.63 0.31
C SER A 295 12.62 -12.01 1.34
N GLN A 296 12.11 -11.79 2.55
CA GLN A 296 12.90 -11.23 3.64
C GLN A 296 14.06 -12.16 4.02
N GLU A 297 13.84 -13.48 4.02
CA GLU A 297 14.85 -14.48 4.33
C GLU A 297 15.97 -14.50 3.28
N GLU A 298 15.61 -14.38 1.99
CA GLU A 298 16.58 -14.29 0.89
C GLU A 298 17.44 -13.03 1.05
N SER A 299 16.81 -11.86 1.24
CA SER A 299 17.51 -10.59 1.45
C SER A 299 18.44 -10.64 2.67
N GLN A 300 17.95 -11.08 3.82
CA GLN A 300 18.75 -11.20 5.04
C GLN A 300 19.96 -12.12 4.84
N SER A 301 19.82 -13.19 4.08
CA SER A 301 20.92 -14.12 3.82
C SER A 301 22.03 -13.57 2.91
N LEU A 302 21.74 -12.49 2.18
CA LEU A 302 22.68 -11.81 1.29
C LEU A 302 23.35 -10.61 1.96
N ARG A 303 22.85 -10.16 3.12
CA ARG A 303 23.37 -9.00 3.85
C ARG A 303 24.58 -9.35 4.70
N LYS A 304 25.48 -8.38 4.86
CA LYS A 304 26.61 -8.45 5.79
C LYS A 304 26.20 -8.02 7.22
N PHE A 305 25.10 -7.28 7.35
CA PHE A 305 24.64 -6.63 8.59
C PHE A 305 25.70 -5.71 9.22
N SER A 306 26.51 -5.09 8.37
CA SER A 306 27.48 -4.08 8.77
C SER A 306 27.57 -3.01 7.69
N ALA A 307 27.48 -1.74 8.11
CA ALA A 307 27.53 -0.57 7.23
C ALA A 307 26.49 -0.57 6.09
N GLY A 308 25.41 -1.32 6.23
CA GLY A 308 24.36 -1.49 5.20
C GLY A 308 24.81 -2.31 4.00
N GLU A 309 25.94 -3.01 4.05
CA GLU A 309 26.53 -3.73 2.90
C GLU A 309 25.88 -5.10 2.64
N LEU A 310 25.95 -5.53 1.38
CA LEU A 310 25.79 -6.92 0.95
C LEU A 310 27.07 -7.72 1.25
N SER A 311 26.90 -9.01 1.53
CA SER A 311 27.99 -9.96 1.76
C SER A 311 28.81 -10.15 0.49
N THR A 312 30.14 -10.20 0.63
CA THR A 312 31.09 -10.41 -0.46
C THR A 312 32.11 -11.48 -0.08
N GLN A 313 32.88 -11.96 -1.07
CA GLN A 313 34.10 -12.72 -0.82
C GLN A 313 35.31 -11.93 -1.31
N GLU A 314 36.37 -11.86 -0.50
CA GLU A 314 37.66 -11.29 -0.91
C GLU A 314 38.52 -12.35 -1.59
N GLN A 315 39.09 -12.01 -2.74
CA GLN A 315 40.11 -12.83 -3.37
C GLN A 315 41.45 -12.65 -2.62
N SER A 316 42.03 -13.76 -2.13
CA SER A 316 43.30 -13.76 -1.38
C SER A 316 44.39 -12.97 -2.12
N GLY A 317 44.84 -11.86 -1.51
CA GLY A 317 45.99 -11.07 -1.98
C GLY A 317 45.66 -9.77 -2.71
N THR A 318 44.38 -9.41 -2.93
CA THR A 318 44.00 -8.16 -3.61
C THR A 318 42.92 -7.40 -2.85
N LYS A 319 43.28 -6.30 -2.16
CA LYS A 319 42.33 -5.37 -1.54
C LYS A 319 41.47 -4.68 -2.62
N GLY A 320 40.15 -4.61 -2.41
CA GLY A 320 39.22 -3.84 -3.25
C GLY A 320 38.58 -4.57 -4.44
N ARG A 321 38.67 -5.91 -4.50
CA ARG A 321 38.10 -6.73 -5.58
C ARG A 321 37.04 -7.68 -5.03
N ASP A 322 35.91 -7.10 -4.59
CA ASP A 322 34.79 -7.86 -4.04
C ASP A 322 34.14 -8.72 -5.14
N LEU A 323 34.00 -10.02 -4.90
CA LEU A 323 33.16 -10.92 -5.72
C LEU A 323 31.86 -11.24 -4.96
N LEU A 324 30.85 -11.68 -5.70
CA LEU A 324 29.58 -12.18 -5.14
C LEU A 324 29.83 -13.27 -4.09
N PRO A 325 28.99 -13.42 -3.06
CA PRO A 325 29.20 -14.42 -2.01
C PRO A 325 29.12 -15.86 -2.53
N VAL A 326 29.72 -16.80 -1.80
CA VAL A 326 29.72 -18.23 -2.14
C VAL A 326 28.38 -18.88 -1.78
N GLN A 327 27.86 -19.73 -2.67
CA GLN A 327 26.74 -20.60 -2.37
C GLN A 327 27.16 -21.78 -1.48
N SER A 328 26.60 -21.87 -0.26
CA SER A 328 27.00 -22.84 0.77
C SER A 328 26.19 -24.14 0.80
N ASP A 329 25.00 -24.15 0.21
CA ASP A 329 23.98 -25.20 0.36
C ASP A 329 23.92 -26.18 -0.82
N ASN A 330 24.19 -25.75 -2.05
CA ASN A 330 24.13 -26.58 -3.27
C ASN A 330 25.32 -26.35 -4.23
N LEU A 331 26.47 -26.96 -3.95
CA LEU A 331 27.67 -26.85 -4.80
C LEU A 331 27.57 -27.53 -6.18
N GLN A 332 26.46 -28.24 -6.45
CA GLN A 332 26.24 -29.01 -7.68
C GLN A 332 25.43 -28.24 -8.74
N ASP A 333 24.92 -27.04 -8.43
CA ASP A 333 24.12 -26.23 -9.36
C ASP A 333 25.00 -25.43 -10.36
N CYS A 334 26.32 -25.49 -10.19
CA CYS A 334 27.31 -25.03 -11.16
C CYS A 334 28.51 -25.99 -11.19
N LYS A 335 29.40 -25.84 -12.18
CA LYS A 335 30.70 -26.52 -12.24
C LYS A 335 31.63 -25.94 -11.18
N SER A 336 31.67 -26.58 -10.02
CA SER A 336 32.56 -26.21 -8.92
C SER A 336 33.81 -27.10 -8.90
N SER A 337 34.95 -26.52 -8.50
CA SER A 337 36.20 -27.24 -8.25
C SER A 337 36.69 -26.95 -6.83
N GLY A 338 37.69 -27.69 -6.33
CA GLY A 338 38.26 -27.41 -4.99
C GLY A 338 38.76 -25.97 -4.79
N ARG A 339 38.96 -25.20 -5.88
CA ARG A 339 39.40 -23.80 -5.89
C ARG A 339 38.33 -22.79 -6.36
N THR A 340 37.21 -23.23 -6.93
CA THR A 340 36.15 -22.35 -7.51
C THR A 340 34.77 -22.81 -7.06
N ARG A 341 33.92 -21.88 -6.64
CA ARG A 341 32.58 -22.18 -6.09
C ARG A 341 31.50 -21.35 -6.78
N CYS A 342 30.25 -21.83 -6.72
CA CYS A 342 29.11 -21.11 -7.30
C CYS A 342 28.88 -19.78 -6.56
N PHE A 343 28.54 -18.74 -7.32
CA PHE A 343 28.12 -17.46 -6.76
C PHE A 343 26.68 -17.52 -6.27
N ARG A 344 26.37 -16.66 -5.30
CA ARG A 344 25.04 -16.48 -4.72
C ARG A 344 24.61 -15.02 -4.89
N ALA A 345 23.37 -14.81 -5.31
CA ALA A 345 22.73 -13.49 -5.43
C ALA A 345 21.24 -13.58 -5.05
N GLY A 346 20.48 -12.51 -5.27
CA GLY A 346 19.03 -12.48 -5.12
C GLY A 346 18.30 -13.45 -6.05
N ASP A 347 18.87 -13.70 -7.23
CA ASP A 347 18.39 -14.69 -8.19
C ASP A 347 19.30 -15.91 -8.28
N VAL A 348 18.69 -17.11 -8.42
CA VAL A 348 19.41 -18.39 -8.47
C VAL A 348 20.14 -18.64 -9.80
N ARG A 349 19.77 -17.92 -10.87
CA ARG A 349 20.34 -18.03 -12.21
C ARG A 349 21.62 -17.20 -12.38
N VAL A 350 22.16 -16.59 -11.32
CA VAL A 350 23.38 -15.76 -11.38
C VAL A 350 24.59 -16.45 -12.03
N ASN A 351 24.68 -17.78 -11.97
CA ASN A 351 25.75 -18.56 -12.59
C ASN A 351 25.39 -19.09 -13.99
N GLU A 352 24.24 -18.73 -14.57
CA GLU A 352 23.77 -19.25 -15.86
C GLU A 352 24.84 -19.04 -16.93
N ASN A 353 25.33 -17.81 -17.11
CA ASN A 353 26.45 -17.52 -18.00
C ASN A 353 27.36 -16.42 -17.42
N LEU A 354 28.55 -16.29 -18.01
CA LEU A 354 29.59 -15.37 -17.56
C LEU A 354 29.16 -13.88 -17.59
N GLY A 355 28.48 -13.46 -18.65
CA GLY A 355 28.06 -12.07 -18.83
C GLY A 355 27.04 -11.65 -17.77
N LEU A 356 26.08 -12.52 -17.46
CA LEU A 356 25.11 -12.32 -16.38
C LEU A 356 25.80 -12.20 -15.01
N THR A 357 26.75 -13.09 -14.68
CA THR A 357 27.52 -13.01 -13.43
C THR A 357 28.26 -11.67 -13.29
N ILE A 358 28.80 -11.12 -14.39
CA ILE A 358 29.47 -9.81 -14.40
C ILE A 358 28.47 -8.70 -14.03
N ILE A 359 27.28 -8.70 -14.64
CA ILE A 359 26.24 -7.70 -14.33
C ILE A 359 25.78 -7.77 -12.87
N HIS A 360 25.53 -8.98 -12.33
CA HIS A 360 25.22 -9.14 -10.90
C HIS A 360 26.35 -8.61 -10.00
N THR A 361 27.60 -8.81 -10.39
CA THR A 361 28.77 -8.39 -9.61
C THR A 361 28.89 -6.86 -9.58
N ILE A 362 28.74 -6.16 -10.72
CA ILE A 362 28.82 -4.69 -10.74
C ILE A 362 27.70 -4.03 -9.92
N PHE A 363 26.48 -4.57 -9.93
CA PHE A 363 25.37 -4.00 -9.15
C PHE A 363 25.48 -4.29 -7.65
N MET A 364 26.02 -5.45 -7.27
CA MET A 364 26.37 -5.71 -5.87
C MET A 364 27.46 -4.75 -5.39
N ARG A 365 28.49 -4.51 -6.20
CA ARG A 365 29.55 -3.55 -5.91
C ARG A 365 28.99 -2.13 -5.78
N GLU A 366 28.05 -1.75 -6.65
CA GLU A 366 27.43 -0.43 -6.61
C GLU A 366 26.67 -0.20 -5.31
N HIS A 367 25.90 -1.19 -4.85
CA HIS A 367 25.25 -1.14 -3.55
C HIS A 367 26.27 -0.91 -2.43
N ASN A 368 27.33 -1.72 -2.37
CA ASN A 368 28.35 -1.55 -1.32
C ASN A 368 29.08 -0.22 -1.41
N ARG A 369 29.34 0.31 -2.62
CA ARG A 369 29.95 1.62 -2.84
C ARG A 369 29.06 2.75 -2.31
N ILE A 370 27.77 2.75 -2.65
CA ILE A 370 26.81 3.74 -2.16
C ILE A 370 26.65 3.63 -0.64
N ALA A 371 26.50 2.42 -0.09
CA ALA A 371 26.34 2.19 1.35
C ALA A 371 27.54 2.74 2.15
N ARG A 372 28.77 2.46 1.71
CA ARG A 372 30.01 2.99 2.31
C ARG A 372 30.03 4.52 2.31
N ASN A 373 29.67 5.15 1.19
CA ASN A 373 29.65 6.61 1.09
C ASN A 373 28.55 7.24 1.96
N LEU A 374 27.35 6.66 1.98
CA LEU A 374 26.26 7.12 2.85
C LEU A 374 26.62 6.96 4.33
N ALA A 375 27.34 5.91 4.71
CA ALA A 375 27.82 5.72 6.08
C ALA A 375 28.82 6.82 6.51
N LEU A 376 29.64 7.32 5.57
CA LEU A 376 30.56 8.44 5.82
C LEU A 376 29.82 9.78 5.96
N ILE A 377 28.81 10.01 5.12
CA ILE A 377 28.02 11.25 5.10
C ILE A 377 27.06 11.32 6.29
N ASN A 378 26.44 10.19 6.61
CA ASN A 378 25.42 10.03 7.64
C ASN A 378 25.89 9.04 8.72
N THR A 379 26.92 9.44 9.49
CA THR A 379 27.52 8.64 10.57
C THR A 379 26.55 8.21 11.68
N HIS A 380 25.33 8.74 11.66
CA HIS A 380 24.26 8.47 12.61
C HIS A 380 23.21 7.47 12.10
N TRP A 381 23.26 7.05 10.83
CA TRP A 381 22.33 6.04 10.29
C TRP A 381 22.66 4.65 10.81
N THR A 382 21.62 3.84 11.05
CA THR A 382 21.79 2.42 11.39
C THR A 382 22.12 1.58 10.16
N ASP A 383 22.60 0.35 10.36
CA ASP A 383 22.81 -0.63 9.28
C ASP A 383 21.56 -0.79 8.40
N GLU A 384 20.39 -0.88 9.02
CA GLU A 384 19.11 -1.03 8.33
C GLU A 384 18.77 0.19 7.47
N GLN A 385 18.97 1.39 8.00
CA GLN A 385 18.72 2.63 7.26
C GLN A 385 19.68 2.76 6.06
N LEU A 386 20.96 2.43 6.26
CA LEU A 386 21.95 2.41 5.19
C LEU A 386 21.55 1.41 4.10
N PHE A 387 21.18 0.19 4.48
CA PHE A 387 20.78 -0.84 3.53
C PHE A 387 19.55 -0.44 2.71
N GLU A 388 18.46 -0.01 3.36
CA GLU A 388 17.21 0.31 2.65
C GLU A 388 17.32 1.59 1.80
N GLU A 389 18.03 2.64 2.24
CA GLU A 389 18.27 3.81 1.38
C GLU A 389 19.19 3.48 0.20
N THR A 390 20.23 2.68 0.43
CA THR A 390 21.13 2.23 -0.65
C THR A 390 20.37 1.38 -1.66
N ARG A 391 19.59 0.38 -1.20
CA ARG A 391 18.71 -0.43 -2.04
C ARG A 391 17.78 0.45 -2.86
N ARG A 392 17.16 1.45 -2.25
CA ARG A 392 16.25 2.38 -2.92
C ARG A 392 16.95 3.20 -4.01
N ILE A 393 18.18 3.67 -3.78
CA ILE A 393 18.98 4.40 -4.78
C ILE A 393 19.35 3.48 -5.94
N VAL A 394 19.94 2.31 -5.68
CA VAL A 394 20.35 1.36 -6.73
C VAL A 394 19.16 0.90 -7.57
N VAL A 395 17.99 0.70 -6.96
CA VAL A 395 16.75 0.40 -7.70
C VAL A 395 16.35 1.57 -8.61
N ALA A 396 16.48 2.81 -8.14
CA ALA A 396 16.19 3.99 -8.97
C ALA A 396 17.19 4.11 -10.13
N GLU A 397 18.47 3.80 -9.92
CA GLU A 397 19.49 3.72 -10.97
C GLU A 397 19.16 2.65 -12.01
N LEU A 398 18.77 1.45 -11.56
CA LEU A 398 18.35 0.35 -12.44
C LEU A 398 17.13 0.73 -13.28
N GLN A 399 16.11 1.33 -12.66
CA GLN A 399 14.92 1.85 -13.34
C GLN A 399 15.28 2.93 -14.35
N HIS A 400 16.16 3.87 -13.98
CA HIS A 400 16.59 4.96 -14.84
C HIS A 400 17.34 4.43 -16.07
N ILE A 401 18.37 3.61 -15.90
CA ILE A 401 19.15 3.01 -17.00
C ILE A 401 18.24 2.20 -17.93
N THR A 402 17.28 1.45 -17.37
CA THR A 402 16.36 0.64 -18.17
C THR A 402 15.52 1.51 -19.12
N TYR A 403 14.91 2.58 -18.62
CA TYR A 403 14.03 3.42 -19.44
C TYR A 403 14.78 4.47 -20.27
N ASN A 404 15.99 4.87 -19.85
CA ASN A 404 16.80 5.87 -20.52
C ASN A 404 17.68 5.29 -21.64
N GLU A 405 18.23 4.08 -21.45
CA GLU A 405 19.22 3.49 -22.37
C GLU A 405 18.72 2.20 -23.03
N PHE A 406 18.19 1.26 -22.25
CA PHE A 406 17.81 -0.07 -22.77
C PHE A 406 16.55 -0.02 -23.63
N LEU A 407 15.43 0.51 -23.12
CA LEU A 407 14.16 0.52 -23.85
C LEU A 407 14.19 1.30 -25.17
N PRO A 408 14.82 2.49 -25.28
CA PRO A 408 14.95 3.17 -26.57
C PRO A 408 15.66 2.33 -27.62
N SER A 409 16.69 1.58 -27.21
CA SER A 409 17.48 0.73 -28.11
C SER A 409 16.69 -0.51 -28.57
N VAL A 410 15.89 -1.10 -27.67
CA VAL A 410 15.11 -2.30 -27.97
C VAL A 410 13.83 -1.97 -28.75
N LEU A 411 13.07 -0.96 -28.34
CA LEU A 411 11.73 -0.64 -28.86
C LEU A 411 11.74 0.41 -29.99
N GLY A 412 12.78 1.24 -30.04
CA GLY A 412 12.85 2.40 -30.93
C GLY A 412 11.94 3.55 -30.50
N HIS A 413 12.25 4.75 -31.00
CA HIS A 413 11.55 5.99 -30.62
C HIS A 413 10.04 5.97 -30.88
N GLN A 414 9.57 5.28 -31.93
CA GLN A 414 8.15 5.21 -32.27
C GLN A 414 7.34 4.57 -31.13
N MET A 415 7.85 3.46 -30.56
CA MET A 415 7.16 2.73 -29.51
C MET A 415 7.35 3.37 -28.14
N MET A 416 8.53 3.97 -27.89
CA MET A 416 8.74 4.84 -26.71
C MET A 416 7.70 5.96 -26.65
N ASN A 417 7.39 6.59 -27.79
CA ASN A 417 6.37 7.64 -27.88
C ASN A 417 4.95 7.09 -27.72
N LYS A 418 4.63 5.98 -28.41
CA LYS A 418 3.29 5.38 -28.38
C LYS A 418 2.86 4.99 -26.97
N TYR A 419 3.78 4.47 -26.16
CA TYR A 419 3.51 4.04 -24.79
C TYR A 419 3.95 5.05 -23.72
N ASN A 420 4.36 6.26 -24.11
CA ASN A 420 4.80 7.33 -23.20
C ASN A 420 5.88 6.86 -22.20
N LEU A 421 6.88 6.15 -22.70
CA LEU A 421 7.97 5.56 -21.91
C LEU A 421 9.18 6.50 -21.76
N GLN A 422 9.16 7.68 -22.39
CA GLN A 422 10.22 8.67 -22.23
C GLN A 422 10.26 9.20 -20.78
N LEU A 423 11.47 9.38 -20.27
CA LEU A 423 11.71 9.94 -18.94
C LEU A 423 11.58 11.47 -18.94
N LEU A 424 11.28 12.04 -17.78
CA LEU A 424 11.24 13.49 -17.61
C LEU A 424 12.64 14.01 -17.32
N ASN A 425 12.98 15.18 -17.87
CA ASN A 425 14.27 15.83 -17.61
C ASN A 425 14.29 16.56 -16.26
N THR A 426 13.13 16.97 -15.74
CA THR A 426 12.98 17.73 -14.49
C THR A 426 11.63 17.47 -13.85
N GLY A 427 11.52 17.61 -12.53
CA GLY A 427 10.24 17.50 -11.80
C GLY A 427 9.81 16.05 -11.52
N PHE A 428 8.53 15.87 -11.18
CA PHE A 428 7.94 14.58 -10.79
C PHE A 428 7.06 13.99 -11.89
N TYR A 429 6.95 12.66 -11.89
CA TYR A 429 6.03 11.89 -12.71
C TYR A 429 4.69 11.71 -11.97
N ASN A 430 3.59 12.03 -12.65
CA ASN A 430 2.24 12.10 -12.04
C ASN A 430 1.24 11.10 -12.63
N ASN A 431 1.68 10.14 -13.43
CA ASN A 431 0.79 9.19 -14.12
C ASN A 431 0.72 7.80 -13.44
N TYR A 432 1.16 7.68 -12.18
CA TYR A 432 0.88 6.48 -11.39
C TYR A 432 -0.64 6.30 -11.26
N THR A 433 -1.11 5.06 -11.47
CA THR A 433 -2.54 4.73 -11.43
C THR A 433 -2.78 3.49 -10.57
N ILE A 434 -3.54 3.65 -9.48
CA ILE A 434 -3.86 2.55 -8.56
C ILE A 434 -4.70 1.42 -9.20
N ASN A 435 -5.36 1.68 -10.33
CA ASN A 435 -6.15 0.68 -11.06
C ASN A 435 -5.33 -0.12 -12.09
N GLN A 436 -4.03 0.15 -12.22
CA GLN A 436 -3.16 -0.57 -13.15
C GLN A 436 -2.39 -1.67 -12.43
N SER A 437 -2.54 -2.91 -12.89
CA SER A 437 -1.71 -4.02 -12.40
C SER A 437 -0.32 -3.95 -13.06
N PRO A 438 0.77 -4.02 -12.26
CA PRO A 438 2.14 -4.11 -12.74
C PRO A 438 2.57 -5.57 -13.00
N SER A 439 1.71 -6.57 -12.75
CA SER A 439 2.04 -7.98 -12.96
C SER A 439 2.57 -8.27 -14.37
N VAL A 440 3.64 -9.06 -14.46
CA VAL A 440 4.24 -9.45 -15.74
C VAL A 440 3.31 -10.38 -16.51
N ASP A 441 3.12 -10.10 -17.81
CA ASP A 441 2.34 -10.92 -18.71
C ASP A 441 3.05 -12.25 -19.02
N ASN A 442 2.28 -13.34 -19.02
CA ASN A 442 2.77 -14.69 -19.24
C ASN A 442 3.47 -14.83 -20.60
N ALA A 443 2.93 -14.23 -21.67
CA ALA A 443 3.55 -14.28 -22.99
C ALA A 443 4.85 -13.50 -23.03
N VAL A 444 4.92 -12.39 -22.29
CA VAL A 444 6.14 -11.59 -22.17
C VAL A 444 7.23 -12.39 -21.46
N ALA A 445 6.91 -13.04 -20.35
CA ALA A 445 7.85 -13.84 -19.56
C ALA A 445 8.31 -15.14 -20.25
N SER A 446 7.44 -15.83 -20.97
CA SER A 446 7.72 -17.18 -21.50
C SER A 446 8.10 -17.22 -22.98
N ALA A 447 7.89 -16.14 -23.74
CA ALA A 447 8.22 -16.09 -25.16
C ALA A 447 8.88 -14.78 -25.59
N VAL A 448 8.35 -13.61 -25.21
CA VAL A 448 8.82 -12.35 -25.83
C VAL A 448 10.22 -11.97 -25.34
N PHE A 449 10.50 -11.97 -24.04
CA PHE A 449 11.83 -11.60 -23.51
C PHE A 449 12.95 -12.55 -23.96
N ALA A 450 12.62 -13.80 -24.31
CA ALA A 450 13.57 -14.77 -24.81
C ALA A 450 14.27 -14.35 -26.12
N PHE A 451 13.83 -13.25 -26.78
CA PHE A 451 14.59 -12.64 -27.88
C PHE A 451 16.04 -12.30 -27.48
N ILE A 452 16.30 -12.05 -26.18
CA ILE A 452 17.66 -11.79 -25.68
C ILE A 452 18.59 -12.97 -25.98
N TYR A 453 18.10 -14.22 -25.94
CA TYR A 453 18.92 -15.40 -26.24
C TYR A 453 19.41 -15.42 -27.69
N THR A 454 18.73 -14.74 -28.62
CA THR A 454 19.19 -14.61 -30.00
C THR A 454 20.30 -13.58 -30.16
N ALA A 455 20.38 -12.61 -29.23
CA ALA A 455 21.40 -11.58 -29.21
C ALA A 455 22.69 -12.01 -28.47
N ILE A 456 22.73 -13.22 -27.89
CA ILE A 456 23.90 -13.79 -27.21
C ILE A 456 24.96 -14.22 -28.25
N PRO A 457 26.22 -13.77 -28.13
CA PRO A 457 27.27 -14.12 -29.09
C PRO A 457 27.76 -15.56 -28.93
N SER A 458 28.26 -16.14 -30.02
CA SER A 458 28.85 -17.49 -30.02
C SER A 458 30.14 -17.56 -29.18
N ASN A 459 30.88 -16.46 -29.09
CA ASN A 459 32.10 -16.36 -28.29
C ASN A 459 32.08 -15.09 -27.44
N MET A 460 32.54 -15.18 -26.19
CA MET A 460 32.82 -14.03 -25.34
C MET A 460 34.24 -13.54 -25.60
N GLU A 461 34.38 -12.35 -26.18
CA GLU A 461 35.69 -11.73 -26.40
C GLU A 461 36.23 -11.06 -25.13
N ARG A 462 37.55 -10.98 -25.03
CA ARG A 462 38.28 -10.27 -23.98
C ARG A 462 39.05 -9.11 -24.57
N TYR A 463 39.01 -7.95 -23.93
CA TYR A 463 39.75 -6.77 -24.38
C TYR A 463 40.66 -6.24 -23.28
N SER A 464 41.81 -5.68 -23.69
CA SER A 464 42.66 -4.89 -22.80
C SER A 464 42.09 -3.48 -22.62
N GLN A 465 42.68 -2.70 -21.71
CA GLN A 465 42.35 -1.29 -21.52
C GLN A 465 42.67 -0.44 -22.75
N GLU A 466 43.67 -0.85 -23.54
CA GLU A 466 44.05 -0.24 -24.82
C GLU A 466 43.18 -0.71 -25.99
N LEU A 467 42.04 -1.35 -25.71
CA LEU A 467 41.08 -1.87 -26.69
C LEU A 467 41.68 -2.93 -27.65
N GLN A 468 42.68 -3.69 -27.18
CA GLN A 468 43.23 -4.81 -27.93
C GLN A 468 42.47 -6.10 -27.59
N ASN A 469 42.05 -6.85 -28.61
CA ASN A 469 41.43 -8.16 -28.42
C ASN A 469 42.48 -9.17 -27.91
N LEU A 470 42.23 -9.75 -26.73
CA LEU A 470 43.10 -10.68 -26.02
C LEU A 470 42.69 -12.15 -26.22
N GLY A 471 41.77 -12.42 -27.14
CA GLY A 471 41.17 -13.72 -27.42
C GLY A 471 39.76 -13.89 -26.83
N SER A 472 39.18 -15.07 -27.01
CA SER A 472 37.80 -15.35 -26.62
C SER A 472 37.63 -16.75 -26.02
N ILE A 473 36.47 -17.01 -25.40
CA ILE A 473 35.99 -18.35 -25.05
C ILE A 473 34.65 -18.61 -25.73
N LYS A 474 34.30 -19.88 -25.97
CA LYS A 474 32.96 -20.22 -26.45
C LYS A 474 31.93 -19.94 -25.38
N MET A 475 30.76 -19.45 -25.78
CA MET A 475 29.66 -19.20 -24.84
C MET A 475 29.22 -20.49 -24.13
N GLY A 476 29.16 -21.61 -24.86
CA GLY A 476 28.86 -22.95 -24.35
C GLY A 476 29.70 -23.36 -23.13
N ASP A 477 30.98 -23.00 -23.13
CA ASP A 477 31.92 -23.33 -22.06
C ASP A 477 31.68 -22.51 -20.80
N SER A 478 31.08 -21.32 -20.93
CA SER A 478 30.80 -20.41 -19.83
C SER A 478 29.55 -20.77 -19.03
N PHE A 479 28.66 -21.60 -19.58
CA PHE A 479 27.40 -21.94 -18.91
C PHE A 479 27.66 -22.71 -17.61
N TYR A 480 27.06 -22.20 -16.52
CA TYR A 480 27.19 -22.77 -15.18
C TYR A 480 28.64 -22.93 -14.72
N ASP A 481 29.60 -22.18 -15.27
CA ASP A 481 31.03 -22.27 -14.91
C ASP A 481 31.59 -20.91 -14.45
N PRO A 482 31.70 -20.66 -13.13
CA PRO A 482 32.22 -19.40 -12.61
C PRO A 482 33.75 -19.29 -12.68
N THR A 483 34.46 -20.31 -13.19
CA THR A 483 35.92 -20.43 -13.05
C THR A 483 36.71 -19.25 -13.62
N GLU A 484 36.26 -18.65 -14.73
CA GLU A 484 36.96 -17.53 -15.35
C GLU A 484 36.96 -16.27 -14.46
N ILE A 485 35.86 -15.98 -13.74
CA ILE A 485 35.75 -14.79 -12.88
C ILE A 485 36.74 -14.84 -11.71
N TYR A 486 37.09 -16.04 -11.24
CA TYR A 486 38.08 -16.22 -10.18
C TYR A 486 39.54 -15.99 -10.62
N ARG A 487 39.80 -15.79 -11.92
CA ARG A 487 41.15 -15.56 -12.43
C ARG A 487 41.49 -14.07 -12.43
N ASN A 488 42.73 -13.76 -12.10
CA ASN A 488 43.21 -12.38 -12.06
C ASN A 488 42.98 -11.65 -13.40
N ASN A 489 42.45 -10.43 -13.31
CA ASN A 489 42.15 -9.51 -14.41
C ASN A 489 41.07 -9.97 -15.41
N LYS A 490 40.54 -11.19 -15.31
CA LYS A 490 39.52 -11.69 -16.27
C LYS A 490 38.20 -10.95 -16.17
N PHE A 491 37.80 -10.53 -14.98
CA PHE A 491 36.57 -9.75 -14.79
C PHE A 491 36.56 -8.50 -15.69
N ASP A 492 37.58 -7.64 -15.58
CA ASP A 492 37.69 -6.42 -16.39
C ASP A 492 37.89 -6.74 -17.87
N GLU A 493 38.68 -7.76 -18.22
CA GLU A 493 38.91 -8.14 -19.62
C GLU A 493 37.59 -8.51 -20.35
N TYR A 494 36.71 -9.26 -19.68
CA TYR A 494 35.38 -9.61 -20.21
C TYR A 494 34.40 -8.45 -20.12
N LEU A 495 34.45 -7.61 -19.08
CA LEU A 495 33.64 -6.40 -18.99
C LEU A 495 33.96 -5.42 -20.15
N MET A 496 35.24 -5.22 -20.45
CA MET A 496 35.70 -4.47 -21.63
C MET A 496 35.28 -5.13 -22.94
N GLY A 497 35.27 -6.48 -22.98
CA GLY A 497 34.71 -7.22 -24.09
C GLY A 497 33.22 -6.98 -24.30
N MET A 498 32.42 -6.98 -23.24
CA MET A 498 30.97 -6.75 -23.34
C MET A 498 30.61 -5.38 -23.93
N ILE A 499 31.40 -4.34 -23.64
CA ILE A 499 31.18 -2.98 -24.17
C ILE A 499 31.85 -2.73 -25.53
N SER A 500 32.80 -3.57 -25.95
CA SER A 500 33.52 -3.41 -27.23
C SER A 500 32.99 -4.32 -28.33
N GLN A 501 32.57 -5.53 -27.96
CA GLN A 501 32.05 -6.54 -28.87
C GLN A 501 30.59 -6.21 -29.24
N ASN A 502 30.24 -6.36 -30.51
CA ASN A 502 28.86 -6.23 -30.96
C ASN A 502 28.02 -7.45 -30.56
N ALA A 503 26.75 -7.20 -30.20
CA ALA A 503 25.75 -8.24 -29.98
C ALA A 503 25.35 -8.93 -31.30
N MET A 504 24.74 -10.11 -31.20
CA MET A 504 24.09 -10.75 -32.34
C MET A 504 22.78 -10.04 -32.71
N GLY A 505 22.36 -10.16 -33.96
CA GLY A 505 21.14 -9.58 -34.48
C GLY A 505 19.90 -10.28 -33.93
N SER A 506 18.86 -9.51 -33.61
CA SER A 506 17.55 -10.04 -33.22
C SER A 506 16.74 -10.42 -34.47
N ASP A 507 17.21 -11.42 -35.19
CA ASP A 507 16.54 -12.02 -36.33
C ASP A 507 16.17 -13.49 -36.03
N PRO A 508 15.55 -14.25 -36.95
CA PRO A 508 15.16 -15.62 -36.62
C PRO A 508 16.37 -16.54 -36.48
N VAL A 509 17.58 -16.17 -36.92
CA VAL A 509 18.78 -17.00 -36.77
C VAL A 509 19.33 -16.87 -35.35
N VAL A 510 19.64 -18.00 -34.73
CA VAL A 510 20.24 -18.07 -33.39
C VAL A 510 21.57 -18.79 -33.50
N THR A 511 22.51 -18.42 -32.63
CA THR A 511 23.87 -18.97 -32.67
C THR A 511 23.87 -20.47 -32.41
N ASN A 512 24.82 -21.18 -33.04
CA ASN A 512 24.91 -22.63 -32.91
C ASN A 512 25.18 -23.07 -31.45
N GLU A 513 25.85 -22.23 -30.65
CA GLU A 513 26.09 -22.51 -29.23
C GLU A 513 24.80 -22.52 -28.40
N MET A 514 23.75 -21.79 -28.80
CA MET A 514 22.46 -21.77 -28.08
C MET A 514 21.48 -22.85 -28.57
N ILE A 515 21.59 -23.30 -29.82
CA ILE A 515 20.73 -24.35 -30.41
C ILE A 515 21.34 -25.75 -30.26
N ASN A 516 22.67 -25.85 -30.26
CA ASN A 516 23.43 -27.10 -30.32
C ASN A 516 24.59 -27.13 -29.32
N GLY A 517 24.51 -26.35 -28.24
CA GLY A 517 25.54 -26.33 -27.21
C GLY A 517 25.68 -27.68 -26.54
N ILE A 518 26.91 -28.19 -26.41
CA ILE A 518 27.17 -29.48 -25.74
C ILE A 518 27.66 -29.21 -24.33
N ILE A 519 26.92 -29.67 -23.32
CA ILE A 519 27.33 -29.62 -21.91
C ILE A 519 27.35 -31.06 -21.40
N SER A 520 28.48 -31.51 -20.86
CA SER A 520 28.62 -32.86 -20.28
C SER A 520 28.17 -34.01 -21.21
N ASN A 521 28.44 -33.90 -22.52
CA ASN A 521 28.03 -34.85 -23.59
C ASN A 521 26.51 -34.92 -23.88
N GLU A 522 25.70 -33.98 -23.41
CA GLU A 522 24.29 -33.81 -23.78
C GLU A 522 24.10 -32.48 -24.52
N ALA A 523 23.15 -32.43 -25.46
CA ALA A 523 22.86 -31.22 -26.23
C ALA A 523 21.81 -30.33 -25.55
N LEU A 524 22.06 -29.01 -25.56
CA LEU A 524 21.16 -27.94 -25.11
C LEU A 524 20.64 -27.16 -26.31
N ASP A 525 19.33 -26.95 -26.37
CA ASP A 525 18.66 -26.11 -27.37
C ASP A 525 17.70 -25.15 -26.65
N LEU A 526 18.16 -23.93 -26.37
CA LEU A 526 17.36 -22.91 -25.67
C LEU A 526 16.13 -22.49 -26.48
N VAL A 527 16.22 -22.49 -27.81
CA VAL A 527 15.10 -22.15 -28.70
C VAL A 527 14.00 -23.19 -28.60
N ALA A 528 14.35 -24.48 -28.68
CA ALA A 528 13.37 -25.56 -28.53
C ALA A 528 12.73 -25.53 -27.14
N LEU A 529 13.50 -25.25 -26.07
CA LEU A 529 12.96 -25.09 -24.72
C LEU A 529 11.99 -23.91 -24.59
N THR A 530 12.28 -22.76 -25.18
CA THR A 530 11.38 -21.58 -25.20
C THR A 530 10.08 -21.88 -25.95
N ILE A 531 10.16 -22.50 -27.13
CA ILE A 531 8.96 -22.89 -27.89
C ILE A 531 8.12 -23.89 -27.08
N GLN A 532 8.76 -24.90 -26.49
CA GLN A 532 8.11 -25.90 -25.66
C GLN A 532 7.47 -25.27 -24.42
N GLN A 533 8.11 -24.27 -23.81
CA GLN A 533 7.56 -23.50 -22.69
C GLN A 533 6.35 -22.66 -23.08
N GLY A 534 6.37 -21.99 -24.23
CA GLY A 534 5.19 -21.29 -24.74
C GLY A 534 3.98 -22.21 -24.91
N ARG A 535 4.20 -23.46 -25.35
CA ARG A 535 3.16 -24.49 -25.48
C ARG A 535 2.69 -25.03 -24.12
N ASP A 536 3.60 -25.24 -23.16
CA ASP A 536 3.26 -25.59 -21.77
C ASP A 536 2.39 -24.52 -21.09
N HIS A 537 2.71 -23.25 -21.36
CA HIS A 537 2.01 -22.10 -20.81
C HIS A 537 0.67 -21.82 -21.49
N GLY A 538 0.32 -22.58 -22.55
CA GLY A 538 -0.91 -22.36 -23.31
C GLY A 538 -0.94 -20.99 -23.96
N LEU A 539 0.18 -20.53 -24.53
CA LEU A 539 0.20 -19.29 -25.29
C LEU A 539 -0.54 -19.48 -26.62
N PRO A 540 -1.43 -18.55 -27.01
CA PRO A 540 -2.03 -18.55 -28.33
C PRO A 540 -0.99 -18.38 -29.44
N GLY A 541 -1.34 -18.86 -30.65
CA GLY A 541 -0.51 -18.71 -31.84
C GLY A 541 -0.22 -17.25 -32.20
N TYR A 542 0.91 -17.01 -32.87
CA TYR A 542 1.46 -15.71 -33.25
C TYR A 542 0.43 -14.73 -33.85
N THR A 543 -0.41 -15.22 -34.76
CA THR A 543 -1.43 -14.38 -35.44
C THR A 543 -2.45 -13.77 -34.48
N GLN A 544 -2.78 -14.44 -33.36
CA GLN A 544 -3.70 -13.87 -32.37
C GLN A 544 -3.10 -12.68 -31.64
N TRP A 545 -1.79 -12.70 -31.37
CA TRP A 545 -1.08 -11.59 -30.74
C TRP A 545 -0.98 -10.38 -31.66
N ARG A 546 -0.77 -10.58 -32.97
CA ARG A 546 -0.85 -9.51 -33.98
C ARG A 546 -2.22 -8.84 -34.00
N ARG A 547 -3.30 -9.64 -34.05
CA ARG A 547 -4.68 -9.14 -34.01
C ARG A 547 -4.96 -8.38 -32.71
N GLY A 548 -4.54 -8.95 -31.57
CA GLY A 548 -4.63 -8.28 -30.27
C GLY A 548 -3.98 -6.91 -30.32
N CYS A 549 -2.73 -6.84 -30.76
CA CYS A 549 -1.97 -5.59 -30.91
C CYS A 549 -2.44 -4.65 -32.03
N LYS A 550 -3.48 -5.03 -32.81
CA LYS A 550 -4.02 -4.28 -33.95
C LYS A 550 -2.93 -3.93 -35.00
N ILE A 551 -2.10 -4.90 -35.36
CA ILE A 551 -0.98 -4.72 -36.30
C ILE A 551 -1.37 -5.20 -37.70
N GLU A 552 -1.41 -4.28 -38.66
CA GLU A 552 -1.67 -4.59 -40.08
C GLU A 552 -0.40 -5.09 -40.82
N PRO A 553 -0.54 -5.91 -41.88
CA PRO A 553 -1.79 -6.56 -42.32
C PRO A 553 -2.23 -7.66 -41.34
N ASN A 554 -3.54 -7.92 -41.30
CA ASN A 554 -4.09 -9.14 -40.72
C ASN A 554 -3.58 -10.36 -41.50
N VAL A 555 -3.18 -11.40 -40.77
CA VAL A 555 -2.54 -12.60 -41.33
C VAL A 555 -3.51 -13.77 -41.22
N GLU A 556 -4.05 -14.21 -42.36
CA GLU A 556 -4.96 -15.35 -42.48
C GLU A 556 -4.31 -16.50 -43.28
N GLU A 557 -3.34 -16.19 -44.14
CA GLU A 557 -2.54 -17.17 -44.88
C GLU A 557 -1.05 -16.81 -44.93
N PHE A 558 -0.19 -17.74 -45.36
CA PHE A 558 1.26 -17.52 -45.41
C PHE A 558 1.68 -16.42 -46.41
N SER A 559 0.85 -16.12 -47.42
CA SER A 559 1.12 -15.09 -48.43
C SER A 559 1.10 -13.67 -47.82
N ASP A 560 0.28 -13.45 -46.78
CA ASP A 560 0.15 -12.17 -46.07
C ASP A 560 1.45 -11.77 -45.36
N LEU A 561 2.33 -12.74 -45.06
CA LEU A 561 3.60 -12.52 -44.37
C LEU A 561 4.67 -11.85 -45.25
N THR A 562 4.46 -11.74 -46.57
CA THR A 562 5.47 -11.25 -47.53
C THR A 562 5.99 -9.83 -47.25
N THR A 563 5.14 -8.96 -46.72
CA THR A 563 5.53 -7.60 -46.31
C THR A 563 6.21 -7.58 -44.95
N ILE A 564 5.88 -8.54 -44.08
CA ILE A 564 6.27 -8.62 -42.66
C ILE A 564 7.61 -9.34 -42.47
N MET A 565 7.86 -10.44 -43.19
CA MET A 565 8.98 -11.37 -43.00
C MET A 565 9.85 -11.49 -44.25
N LYS A 566 11.04 -12.11 -44.13
CA LYS A 566 11.88 -12.45 -45.29
C LYS A 566 11.28 -13.65 -46.03
N SER A 567 11.38 -13.70 -47.36
CA SER A 567 10.80 -14.78 -48.19
C SER A 567 11.29 -16.18 -47.81
N ASP A 568 12.55 -16.32 -47.38
CA ASP A 568 13.11 -17.60 -46.92
C ASP A 568 12.40 -18.12 -45.65
N ALA A 569 12.19 -17.25 -44.65
CA ALA A 569 11.47 -17.59 -43.43
C ALA A 569 10.04 -18.04 -43.73
N ILE A 570 9.33 -17.36 -44.65
CA ILE A 570 7.95 -17.71 -45.04
C ILE A 570 7.91 -19.10 -45.68
N LYS A 571 8.85 -19.41 -46.59
CA LYS A 571 8.93 -20.72 -47.23
C LYS A 571 9.13 -21.82 -46.19
N LYS A 572 10.08 -21.64 -45.26
CA LYS A 572 10.34 -22.60 -44.18
C LYS A 572 9.12 -22.77 -43.26
N LEU A 573 8.48 -21.68 -42.85
CA LEU A 573 7.26 -21.72 -42.02
C LEU A 573 6.12 -22.47 -42.70
N SER A 574 5.88 -22.20 -44.00
CA SER A 574 4.83 -22.86 -44.79
C SER A 574 5.04 -24.36 -45.00
N LYS A 575 6.31 -24.81 -44.94
CA LYS A 575 6.65 -26.24 -45.03
C LYS A 575 6.46 -26.95 -43.69
N LEU A 576 6.63 -26.21 -42.58
CA LEU A 576 6.68 -26.77 -41.23
C LEU A 576 5.33 -26.75 -40.52
N TYR A 577 4.58 -25.65 -40.62
CA TYR A 577 3.27 -25.50 -39.99
C TYR A 577 2.15 -25.72 -41.01
N ALA A 578 1.11 -26.46 -40.60
CA ALA A 578 -0.05 -26.72 -41.47
C ALA A 578 -0.89 -25.47 -41.75
N SER A 579 -0.92 -24.52 -40.80
CA SER A 579 -1.60 -23.22 -40.92
C SER A 579 -0.74 -22.10 -40.37
N VAL A 580 -0.91 -20.88 -40.89
CA VAL A 580 -0.24 -19.68 -40.36
C VAL A 580 -0.64 -19.38 -38.91
N HIS A 581 -1.83 -19.83 -38.49
CA HIS A 581 -2.30 -19.70 -37.11
C HIS A 581 -1.60 -20.63 -36.12
N ASP A 582 -0.92 -21.67 -36.62
CA ASP A 582 -0.21 -22.64 -35.78
C ASP A 582 1.17 -22.13 -35.33
N ILE A 583 1.70 -21.08 -35.94
CA ILE A 583 3.03 -20.52 -35.66
C ILE A 583 3.12 -20.12 -34.18
N ASP A 584 4.14 -20.63 -33.48
CA ASP A 584 4.43 -20.27 -32.09
C ASP A 584 4.82 -18.78 -31.97
N LEU A 585 4.38 -18.10 -30.89
CA LEU A 585 4.62 -16.65 -30.70
C LEU A 585 6.11 -16.28 -30.81
N PHE A 586 6.99 -17.07 -30.19
CA PHE A 586 8.43 -16.83 -30.21
C PHE A 586 8.99 -16.82 -31.64
N THR A 587 8.77 -17.92 -32.37
CA THR A 587 9.21 -18.09 -33.76
C THR A 587 8.61 -17.03 -34.69
N GLY A 588 7.31 -16.76 -34.57
CA GLY A 588 6.64 -15.77 -35.41
C GLY A 588 7.13 -14.34 -35.14
N GLY A 589 7.34 -13.97 -33.87
CA GLY A 589 7.80 -12.63 -33.50
C GLY A 589 9.24 -12.34 -33.94
N LEU A 590 10.14 -13.32 -33.82
CA LEU A 590 11.53 -13.19 -34.30
C LEU A 590 11.65 -13.17 -35.83
N ALA A 591 10.73 -13.82 -36.53
CA ALA A 591 10.73 -13.82 -38.00
C ALA A 591 10.27 -12.48 -38.62
N GLU A 592 9.68 -11.58 -37.84
CA GLU A 592 9.33 -10.23 -38.27
C GLU A 592 10.57 -9.39 -38.57
N LYS A 593 10.48 -8.51 -39.59
CA LYS A 593 11.50 -7.48 -39.80
C LYS A 593 11.51 -6.52 -38.59
N PRO A 594 12.68 -6.24 -37.99
CA PRO A 594 12.78 -5.24 -36.92
C PRO A 594 12.26 -3.87 -37.34
N MET A 595 11.69 -3.12 -36.39
CA MET A 595 11.27 -1.74 -36.64
C MET A 595 12.50 -0.84 -36.83
N LYS A 596 12.34 0.30 -37.53
CA LYS A 596 13.44 1.25 -37.73
C LYS A 596 13.96 1.77 -36.39
N GLY A 597 15.24 1.56 -36.12
CA GLY A 597 15.88 1.97 -34.87
C GLY A 597 15.47 1.15 -33.64
N ALA A 598 14.95 -0.07 -33.85
CA ALA A 598 14.58 -1.01 -32.80
C ALA A 598 15.25 -2.37 -33.06
N MET A 599 15.43 -3.17 -32.01
CA MET A 599 15.94 -4.54 -32.15
C MET A 599 14.84 -5.54 -32.54
N VAL A 600 13.59 -5.28 -32.15
CA VAL A 600 12.49 -6.23 -32.30
C VAL A 600 11.46 -5.81 -33.35
N GLY A 601 10.72 -6.79 -33.88
CA GLY A 601 9.59 -6.58 -34.78
C GLY A 601 8.35 -5.98 -34.08
N PRO A 602 7.36 -5.49 -34.86
CA PRO A 602 6.15 -4.84 -34.34
C PRO A 602 5.41 -5.59 -33.24
N THR A 603 5.31 -6.93 -33.31
CA THR A 603 4.56 -7.72 -32.32
C THR A 603 5.25 -7.74 -30.97
N PHE A 604 6.56 -8.02 -30.95
CA PHE A 604 7.36 -7.98 -29.72
C PHE A 604 7.44 -6.56 -29.16
N ALA A 605 7.59 -5.55 -30.02
CA ALA A 605 7.62 -4.16 -29.60
C ALA A 605 6.30 -3.71 -28.94
N CYS A 606 5.15 -4.20 -29.42
CA CYS A 606 3.85 -3.98 -28.80
C CYS A 606 3.78 -4.58 -27.39
N LEU A 607 4.15 -5.85 -27.25
CA LEU A 607 4.05 -6.58 -25.98
C LEU A 607 5.03 -6.05 -24.93
N LEU A 608 6.28 -5.81 -25.31
CA LEU A 608 7.29 -5.22 -24.42
C LEU A 608 6.92 -3.78 -24.04
N GLY A 609 6.58 -2.92 -25.01
CA GLY A 609 6.22 -1.53 -24.75
C GLY A 609 5.02 -1.41 -23.80
N ARG A 610 4.02 -2.29 -23.96
CA ARG A 610 2.89 -2.40 -23.04
C ARG A 610 3.29 -2.88 -21.65
N GLN A 611 4.13 -3.92 -21.54
CA GLN A 611 4.60 -4.41 -20.25
C GLN A 611 5.33 -3.31 -19.48
N PHE A 612 6.30 -2.64 -20.08
CA PHE A 612 7.04 -1.55 -19.44
C PHE A 612 6.16 -0.32 -19.14
N TYR A 613 5.09 -0.09 -19.92
CA TYR A 613 4.09 0.91 -19.55
C TYR A 613 3.39 0.55 -18.23
N PHE A 614 2.98 -0.70 -18.06
CA PHE A 614 2.34 -1.19 -16.83
C PHE A 614 3.28 -1.22 -15.63
N LEU A 615 4.55 -1.58 -15.85
CA LEU A 615 5.58 -1.56 -14.81
C LEU A 615 5.82 -0.15 -14.28
N ARG A 616 5.83 0.88 -15.15
CA ARG A 616 6.01 2.28 -14.72
C ARG A 616 4.76 2.85 -14.06
N THR A 617 3.58 2.64 -14.67
CA THR A 617 2.33 3.28 -14.23
C THR A 617 1.68 2.57 -13.04
N GLY A 618 1.91 1.27 -12.88
CA GLY A 618 1.39 0.46 -11.78
C GLY A 618 2.32 0.36 -10.56
N ASP A 619 3.51 0.98 -10.60
CA ASP A 619 4.47 0.94 -9.49
C ASP A 619 4.42 2.23 -8.65
N ARG A 620 3.91 2.11 -7.42
CA ARG A 620 3.84 3.23 -6.46
C ARG A 620 5.22 3.82 -6.16
N PHE A 621 6.25 2.98 -6.18
CA PHE A 621 7.61 3.35 -5.82
C PHE A 621 8.47 3.69 -7.05
N TRP A 622 7.88 3.85 -8.24
CA TRP A 622 8.58 4.38 -9.42
C TRP A 622 9.33 5.65 -9.03
N TYR A 623 10.63 5.71 -9.34
CA TYR A 623 11.51 6.66 -8.69
C TYR A 623 11.11 8.13 -8.89
N GLU A 624 10.48 8.48 -10.02
CA GLU A 624 10.04 9.86 -10.30
C GLU A 624 8.72 10.28 -9.63
N ASN A 625 8.01 9.39 -8.93
CA ASN A 625 6.70 9.70 -8.33
C ASN A 625 6.79 10.71 -7.17
N ASP A 626 5.81 11.63 -7.09
CA ASP A 626 5.60 12.52 -5.93
C ASP A 626 4.61 11.91 -4.92
N MET A 627 5.00 10.78 -4.31
CA MET A 627 4.22 10.11 -3.26
C MET A 627 5.03 9.95 -1.96
N PRO A 628 5.03 10.94 -1.06
CA PRO A 628 5.61 10.80 0.28
C PRO A 628 4.93 9.68 1.10
N PRO A 629 5.67 8.94 1.95
CA PRO A 629 7.10 9.10 2.25
C PRO A 629 8.04 8.42 1.24
N SER A 630 7.52 7.69 0.24
CA SER A 630 8.31 6.96 -0.76
C SER A 630 8.98 7.81 -1.84
N ALA A 631 8.59 9.07 -2.01
CA ALA A 631 9.16 10.00 -3.00
C ALA A 631 10.60 10.39 -2.69
N PHE A 632 11.46 10.47 -3.71
CA PHE A 632 12.72 11.20 -3.61
C PHE A 632 12.41 12.70 -3.64
N ASN A 633 13.24 13.52 -2.98
CA ASN A 633 13.12 14.97 -3.17
C ASN A 633 13.68 15.39 -4.54
N LYS A 634 13.44 16.63 -4.96
CA LYS A 634 13.86 17.10 -6.30
C LYS A 634 15.38 17.06 -6.49
N ASP A 635 16.16 17.44 -5.47
CA ASP A 635 17.62 17.40 -5.55
C ASP A 635 18.12 15.97 -5.73
N GLN A 636 17.54 15.01 -4.99
CA GLN A 636 17.83 13.59 -5.13
C GLN A 636 17.46 13.05 -6.51
N LEU A 637 16.32 13.45 -7.07
CA LEU A 637 15.92 13.04 -8.42
C LEU A 637 16.85 13.57 -9.50
N ASP A 638 17.28 14.81 -9.38
CA ASP A 638 18.19 15.42 -10.35
C ASP A 638 19.58 14.77 -10.31
N GLU A 639 19.97 14.20 -9.16
CA GLU A 639 21.16 13.36 -9.06
C GLU A 639 20.96 11.96 -9.66
N ILE A 640 19.83 11.28 -9.41
CA ILE A 640 19.53 9.96 -10.01
C ILE A 640 19.47 10.02 -11.55
N ARG A 641 18.96 11.13 -12.11
CA ARG A 641 18.89 11.35 -13.56
C ARG A 641 20.26 11.46 -14.26
N LYS A 642 21.35 11.58 -13.50
CA LYS A 642 22.71 11.59 -14.04
C LYS A 642 23.28 10.18 -14.23
N THR A 643 22.66 9.17 -13.61
CA THR A 643 23.17 7.80 -13.65
C THR A 643 23.13 7.25 -15.08
N SER A 644 24.18 6.52 -15.45
CA SER A 644 24.29 5.79 -16.72
C SER A 644 24.97 4.46 -16.48
N LEU A 645 24.75 3.48 -17.37
CA LEU A 645 25.48 2.21 -17.27
C LEU A 645 27.00 2.41 -17.36
N ALA A 646 27.45 3.39 -18.17
CA ALA A 646 28.85 3.79 -18.25
C ALA A 646 29.41 4.21 -16.89
N ARG A 647 28.66 5.01 -16.11
CA ARG A 647 29.07 5.42 -14.76
C ARG A 647 29.15 4.23 -13.80
N ILE A 648 28.16 3.34 -13.82
CA ILE A 648 28.17 2.11 -13.01
C ILE A 648 29.41 1.27 -13.32
N ILE A 649 29.75 1.11 -14.60
CA ILE A 649 30.96 0.38 -15.03
C ILE A 649 32.23 1.05 -14.51
N CYS A 650 32.34 2.38 -14.65
CA CYS A 650 33.49 3.13 -14.16
C CYS A 650 33.70 3.01 -12.65
N ASP A 651 32.62 3.01 -11.88
CA ASP A 651 32.68 2.99 -10.41
C ASP A 651 32.92 1.59 -9.82
N ASN A 652 32.66 0.53 -10.61
CA ASN A 652 32.62 -0.85 -10.11
C ASN A 652 33.53 -1.84 -10.86
N GLY A 653 34.24 -1.43 -11.91
CA GLY A 653 35.34 -2.20 -12.50
C GLY A 653 36.59 -2.19 -11.60
N ASP A 654 37.48 -3.19 -11.72
CA ASP A 654 38.69 -3.23 -10.88
C ASP A 654 39.71 -2.16 -11.30
N LYS A 655 39.82 -1.90 -12.61
CA LYS A 655 40.67 -0.88 -13.24
C LYS A 655 39.99 -0.24 -14.46
N THR A 656 38.66 -0.18 -14.50
CA THR A 656 37.93 0.34 -15.65
C THR A 656 37.70 1.84 -15.53
N ASP A 657 38.71 2.65 -15.85
CA ASP A 657 38.62 4.12 -15.85
C ASP A 657 38.41 4.71 -17.26
N PHE A 658 38.15 3.87 -18.26
CA PHE A 658 38.00 4.22 -19.67
C PHE A 658 36.81 3.48 -20.31
N VAL A 659 35.77 4.21 -20.73
CA VAL A 659 34.49 3.65 -21.25
C VAL A 659 33.84 4.63 -22.23
N GLN A 660 32.98 4.16 -23.13
CA GLN A 660 32.13 5.04 -23.95
C GLN A 660 30.89 5.55 -23.16
N PRO A 661 30.38 6.77 -23.43
CA PRO A 661 29.20 7.33 -22.74
C PRO A 661 27.94 6.46 -22.82
N SER A 662 27.68 5.85 -23.98
CA SER A 662 26.54 4.97 -24.22
C SER A 662 27.04 3.54 -24.39
N SER A 663 27.25 2.85 -23.26
CA SER A 663 27.85 1.51 -23.22
C SER A 663 27.06 0.44 -23.98
N MET A 664 25.75 0.64 -24.18
CA MET A 664 24.87 -0.27 -24.93
C MET A 664 24.98 -0.12 -26.46
N ILE A 665 25.59 0.96 -26.94
CA ILE A 665 25.73 1.27 -28.36
C ILE A 665 27.20 1.12 -28.73
N ALA A 666 27.47 0.56 -29.92
CA ALA A 666 28.82 0.42 -30.43
C ALA A 666 29.51 1.80 -30.50
N SER A 667 30.79 1.84 -30.14
CA SER A 667 31.55 3.10 -30.11
C SER A 667 31.72 3.69 -31.52
N ASP A 668 31.70 5.01 -31.62
CA ASP A 668 32.04 5.73 -32.84
C ASP A 668 32.97 6.91 -32.53
N ILE A 669 33.74 7.37 -33.52
CA ILE A 669 34.77 8.41 -33.31
C ILE A 669 34.20 9.82 -33.06
N PHE A 670 32.88 10.01 -33.14
CA PHE A 670 32.24 11.32 -33.06
C PHE A 670 31.35 11.49 -31.82
N LEU A 671 30.36 10.60 -31.63
CA LEU A 671 29.29 10.77 -30.63
C LEU A 671 29.41 9.82 -29.44
N ASN A 672 30.06 8.67 -29.59
CA ASN A 672 30.17 7.65 -28.56
C ASN A 672 31.59 7.08 -28.44
N ALA A 673 32.61 7.94 -28.46
CA ALA A 673 34.01 7.53 -28.34
C ALA A 673 34.35 7.14 -26.89
N PHE A 674 35.29 6.19 -26.73
CA PHE A 674 35.83 5.88 -25.41
C PHE A 674 36.56 7.08 -24.81
N GLN A 675 36.33 7.32 -23.52
CA GLN A 675 36.90 8.45 -22.79
C GLN A 675 37.15 8.07 -21.33
N TYR A 676 38.04 8.82 -20.67
CA TYR A 676 38.31 8.59 -19.26
C TYR A 676 37.12 9.01 -18.40
N CYS A 677 36.80 8.20 -17.39
CA CYS A 677 35.68 8.42 -16.46
C CYS A 677 35.81 9.72 -15.63
N SER A 678 36.98 10.37 -15.65
CA SER A 678 37.30 11.64 -14.98
C SER A 678 37.06 12.89 -15.82
N THR A 679 36.74 12.75 -17.12
CA THR A 679 36.61 13.88 -18.08
C THR A 679 35.37 14.76 -17.87
N GLY A 680 34.48 14.40 -16.93
CA GLY A 680 33.26 15.16 -16.61
C GLY A 680 32.06 14.90 -17.54
N THR A 681 32.26 14.19 -18.65
CA THR A 681 31.18 13.80 -19.57
C THR A 681 30.34 12.62 -19.03
N ILE A 682 30.95 11.72 -18.25
CA ILE A 682 30.25 10.62 -17.55
C ILE A 682 30.00 11.08 -16.11
N ASN A 683 28.81 11.64 -15.90
CA ASN A 683 28.42 12.24 -14.63
C ASN A 683 28.35 11.22 -13.49
N SER A 684 28.76 11.62 -12.30
CA SER A 684 28.59 10.88 -11.05
C SER A 684 27.47 11.46 -10.21
N ILE A 685 26.78 10.59 -9.46
CA ILE A 685 25.77 10.98 -8.47
C ILE A 685 26.42 11.71 -7.28
N ASP A 686 25.92 12.88 -6.89
CA ASP A 686 26.34 13.56 -5.65
C ASP A 686 25.53 13.07 -4.44
N LEU A 687 26.08 12.09 -3.71
CA LEU A 687 25.44 11.52 -2.53
C LEU A 687 25.28 12.51 -1.35
N ASN A 688 25.90 13.70 -1.39
CA ASN A 688 25.67 14.72 -0.37
C ASN A 688 24.20 15.20 -0.33
N LYS A 689 23.42 15.00 -1.40
CA LYS A 689 21.97 15.28 -1.42
C LYS A 689 21.16 14.35 -0.50
N TRP A 690 21.76 13.27 0.00
CA TRP A 690 21.19 12.38 1.01
C TRP A 690 21.71 12.66 2.42
N LYS A 691 22.49 13.74 2.62
CA LYS A 691 22.92 14.16 3.95
C LYS A 691 21.74 14.60 4.79
N THR A 692 21.57 14.01 5.96
CA THR A 692 20.54 14.41 6.94
C THR A 692 21.18 15.14 8.11
N ASP A 693 20.54 16.22 8.57
CA ASP A 693 21.07 17.01 9.68
C ASP A 693 21.06 16.21 10.98
N SER A 694 22.24 16.16 11.61
CA SER A 694 22.53 15.34 12.79
C SER A 694 21.70 15.67 14.04
N LYS A 695 20.96 16.78 14.09
CA LYS A 695 20.32 17.20 15.35
C LYS A 695 19.06 16.42 15.70
N LEU A 696 18.25 16.03 14.70
CA LEU A 696 17.04 15.25 14.93
C LEU A 696 17.31 13.75 15.08
N ILE A 697 18.22 13.19 14.27
CA ILE A 697 18.42 11.74 14.18
C ILE A 697 19.49 11.23 15.16
N HIS A 698 20.49 12.02 15.59
CA HIS A 698 21.42 11.57 16.63
C HIS A 698 20.73 11.32 17.99
N SER A 699 19.55 11.91 18.19
CA SER A 699 18.67 11.65 19.34
C SER A 699 17.80 10.40 19.13
N MET A 700 17.42 10.08 17.90
CA MET A 700 16.65 8.88 17.53
C MET A 700 17.52 7.61 17.37
N SER A 701 18.77 7.73 16.90
CA SER A 701 19.72 6.61 16.74
C SER A 701 20.25 6.08 18.08
N LYS A 702 20.04 6.82 19.18
CA LYS A 702 20.26 6.36 20.56
C LYS A 702 19.12 5.50 21.10
N ILE A 703 17.98 5.43 20.38
CA ILE A 703 16.85 4.59 20.75
C ILE A 703 17.02 3.22 20.08
N ASP A 704 17.77 2.32 20.73
CA ASP A 704 17.82 0.93 20.31
C ASP A 704 16.47 0.23 20.54
N LYS A 705 16.15 -0.78 19.72
CA LYS A 705 14.94 -1.63 19.82
C LYS A 705 14.81 -2.24 21.22
N ASN A 706 15.93 -2.54 21.89
CA ASN A 706 15.94 -3.01 23.28
C ASN A 706 15.47 -1.93 24.27
N MET A 707 15.96 -0.69 24.15
CA MET A 707 15.52 0.42 24.99
C MET A 707 14.04 0.70 24.79
N LEU A 708 13.59 0.74 23.54
CA LEU A 708 12.19 0.94 23.19
C LEU A 708 11.29 -0.17 23.78
N THR A 709 11.70 -1.43 23.64
CA THR A 709 10.96 -2.57 24.19
C THR A 709 10.90 -2.52 25.72
N GLU A 710 12.00 -2.18 26.38
CA GLU A 710 12.05 -2.10 27.84
C GLU A 710 11.21 -0.93 28.38
N GLU A 711 11.26 0.23 27.73
CA GLU A 711 10.44 1.38 28.11
C GLU A 711 8.95 1.12 27.92
N LEU A 712 8.56 0.44 26.84
CA LEU A 712 7.16 0.00 26.63
C LEU A 712 6.71 -1.00 27.71
N ARG A 713 7.58 -1.95 28.11
CA ARG A 713 7.28 -2.89 29.21
C ARG A 713 7.15 -2.19 30.54
N ARG A 714 8.05 -1.25 30.85
CA ARG A 714 8.00 -0.42 32.06
C ARG A 714 6.71 0.39 32.11
N ALA A 715 6.40 1.11 31.03
CA ALA A 715 5.18 1.89 30.91
C ALA A 715 3.92 1.05 31.13
N ARG A 716 3.87 -0.17 30.60
CA ARG A 716 2.73 -1.09 30.81
C ARG A 716 2.54 -1.48 32.28
N ARG A 717 3.63 -1.83 32.98
CA ARG A 717 3.55 -2.17 34.42
C ARG A 717 3.08 -0.97 35.24
N GLU A 718 3.54 0.23 34.88
CA GLU A 718 3.13 1.48 35.53
C GLU A 718 1.64 1.77 35.30
N VAL A 719 1.13 1.64 34.07
CA VAL A 719 -0.31 1.77 33.79
C VAL A 719 -1.13 0.74 34.58
N GLN A 720 -0.69 -0.52 34.63
CA GLN A 720 -1.39 -1.56 35.38
C GLN A 720 -1.45 -1.24 36.88
N SER A 721 -0.34 -0.77 37.46
CA SER A 721 -0.28 -0.34 38.86
C SER A 721 -1.17 0.88 39.14
N LEU A 722 -1.15 1.88 38.25
CA LEU A 722 -2.01 3.06 38.34
C LEU A 722 -3.49 2.66 38.34
N ARG A 723 -3.88 1.73 37.46
CA ARG A 723 -5.26 1.23 37.36
C ARG A 723 -5.68 0.45 38.59
N GLN A 724 -4.79 -0.37 39.15
CA GLN A 724 -5.09 -1.12 40.38
C GLN A 724 -5.29 -0.17 41.56
N SER A 725 -4.40 0.82 41.72
CA SER A 725 -4.55 1.84 42.77
C SER A 725 -5.81 2.71 42.57
N GLU A 726 -6.12 3.06 41.33
CA GLU A 726 -7.34 3.80 40.99
C GLU A 726 -8.58 2.98 41.37
N ALA A 727 -8.67 1.71 40.98
CA ALA A 727 -9.79 0.83 41.33
C ALA A 727 -9.98 0.72 42.85
N GLU A 728 -8.91 0.56 43.62
CA GLU A 728 -8.96 0.51 45.09
C GLU A 728 -9.46 1.83 45.70
N ASN A 729 -9.01 2.98 45.19
CA ASN A 729 -9.46 4.30 45.66
C ASN A 729 -10.94 4.54 45.32
N MET A 730 -11.38 4.14 44.13
CA MET A 730 -12.78 4.28 43.70
C MET A 730 -13.73 3.35 44.48
N LEU A 731 -13.30 2.12 44.81
CA LEU A 731 -14.06 1.21 45.67
C LEU A 731 -14.32 1.79 47.06
N LYS A 732 -13.36 2.56 47.60
CA LYS A 732 -13.50 3.29 48.88
C LYS A 732 -14.33 4.57 48.75
N LYS A 733 -14.86 4.89 47.56
CA LYS A 733 -15.54 6.15 47.22
C LYS A 733 -14.71 7.42 47.53
N ASN A 734 -13.40 7.29 47.64
CA ASN A 734 -12.52 8.43 47.90
C ASN A 734 -12.33 9.24 46.63
N GLY A 735 -12.76 10.51 46.65
CA GLY A 735 -12.62 11.39 45.49
C GLY A 735 -13.61 11.10 44.34
N VAL A 736 -14.73 10.43 44.62
CA VAL A 736 -15.83 10.25 43.67
C VAL A 736 -16.85 11.37 43.86
N ALA A 737 -17.27 12.00 42.76
CA ALA A 737 -18.27 13.05 42.77
C ALA A 737 -19.63 12.52 43.25
N ALA A 738 -20.27 13.25 44.17
CA ALA A 738 -21.58 12.86 44.70
C ALA A 738 -22.66 12.91 43.59
N PRO A 739 -23.64 11.99 43.58
CA PRO A 739 -24.79 12.07 42.69
C PRO A 739 -25.47 13.44 42.78
N ASN A 740 -25.91 13.98 41.65
CA ASN A 740 -26.52 15.32 41.53
C ASN A 740 -25.61 16.53 41.86
N SER A 741 -24.32 16.31 42.11
CA SER A 741 -23.35 17.40 42.28
C SER A 741 -23.14 18.21 40.99
N PRO A 742 -22.68 19.47 41.08
CA PRO A 742 -22.27 20.23 39.90
C PRO A 742 -21.23 19.51 39.04
N GLN A 743 -20.31 18.76 39.66
CA GLN A 743 -19.29 17.93 38.99
C GLN A 743 -19.92 16.83 38.15
N THR A 744 -20.93 16.14 38.70
CA THR A 744 -21.70 15.11 37.96
C THR A 744 -22.48 15.69 36.79
N ARG A 745 -22.95 16.93 36.88
CA ARG A 745 -23.62 17.58 35.75
C ARG A 745 -22.64 18.02 34.68
N LEU A 746 -21.45 18.46 35.07
CA LEU A 746 -20.40 18.82 34.12
C LEU A 746 -19.97 17.64 33.25
N SER A 747 -19.98 16.40 33.77
CA SER A 747 -19.62 15.24 32.96
C SER A 747 -20.59 14.98 31.81
N GLY A 748 -21.85 15.41 31.92
CA GLY A 748 -22.83 15.29 30.83
C GLY A 748 -22.39 15.97 29.53
N PHE A 749 -21.54 16.99 29.61
CA PHE A 749 -21.02 17.70 28.43
C PHE A 749 -19.80 17.03 27.78
N VAL A 750 -19.11 16.14 28.49
CA VAL A 750 -17.76 15.66 28.11
C VAL A 750 -17.56 14.17 28.41
N ARG A 751 -18.62 13.40 28.57
CA ARG A 751 -18.53 11.97 28.94
C ARG A 751 -17.91 11.14 27.79
N PRO A 752 -16.92 10.26 28.07
CA PRO A 752 -16.35 9.41 27.05
C PRO A 752 -17.27 8.24 26.70
N LYS A 753 -17.24 7.88 25.42
CA LYS A 753 -17.66 6.56 24.93
C LYS A 753 -16.67 5.48 25.41
N ARG A 754 -17.12 4.23 25.50
CA ARG A 754 -16.28 3.09 25.92
C ARG A 754 -15.04 2.91 25.02
N GLN A 755 -15.24 3.11 23.72
CA GLN A 755 -14.22 3.11 22.67
C GLN A 755 -13.08 4.10 22.99
N ALA A 756 -13.45 5.32 23.35
CA ALA A 756 -12.51 6.38 23.71
C ALA A 756 -11.67 6.02 24.93
N GLN A 757 -12.26 5.35 25.93
CA GLN A 757 -11.53 4.90 27.12
C GLN A 757 -10.48 3.83 26.79
N ILE A 758 -10.78 2.93 25.86
CA ILE A 758 -9.85 1.88 25.41
C ILE A 758 -8.64 2.51 24.70
N ILE A 759 -8.89 3.44 23.77
CA ILE A 759 -7.83 4.19 23.10
C ILE A 759 -6.96 4.90 24.13
N ASN A 760 -7.57 5.60 25.09
CA ASN A 760 -6.82 6.26 26.15
C ASN A 760 -5.92 5.32 26.97
N ASN A 761 -6.34 4.07 27.21
CA ASN A 761 -5.51 3.09 27.92
C ASN A 761 -4.22 2.78 27.14
N GLN A 762 -4.33 2.64 25.83
CA GLN A 762 -3.19 2.43 24.94
C GLN A 762 -2.33 3.70 24.86
N SER A 763 -2.96 4.85 24.68
CA SER A 763 -2.32 6.16 24.64
C SER A 763 -1.52 6.45 25.91
N LEU A 764 -1.99 6.03 27.09
CA LEU A 764 -1.27 6.23 28.35
C LEU A 764 0.04 5.44 28.40
N VAL A 765 0.08 4.23 27.83
CA VAL A 765 1.32 3.44 27.70
C VAL A 765 2.32 4.20 26.82
N LEU A 766 1.87 4.71 25.67
CA LEU A 766 2.70 5.50 24.76
C LEU A 766 3.21 6.81 25.42
N GLU A 767 2.40 7.43 26.28
CA GLU A 767 2.75 8.67 26.98
C GLU A 767 3.87 8.43 27.99
N LEU A 768 3.74 7.36 28.78
CA LEU A 768 4.74 6.96 29.78
C LEU A 768 6.02 6.42 29.14
N ALA A 769 5.91 5.72 28.01
CA ALA A 769 7.06 5.27 27.24
C ALA A 769 7.83 6.48 26.67
N THR A 770 7.13 7.45 26.06
CA THR A 770 7.73 8.71 25.59
C THR A 770 8.47 9.43 26.72
N ASN A 771 7.83 9.55 27.89
CA ASN A 771 8.46 10.16 29.07
C ASN A 771 9.69 9.38 29.56
N GLY A 772 9.67 8.05 29.49
CA GLY A 772 10.82 7.20 29.80
C GLY A 772 12.01 7.44 28.89
N ILE A 773 11.75 7.44 27.58
CA ILE A 773 12.74 7.69 26.53
C ILE A 773 13.41 9.05 26.73
N VAL A 774 12.61 10.12 26.89
CA VAL A 774 13.13 11.48 27.11
C VAL A 774 13.98 11.55 28.40
N ASN A 775 13.53 10.94 29.50
CA ASN A 775 14.28 10.95 30.75
C ASN A 775 15.60 10.16 30.67
N ASN A 776 15.64 9.04 29.96
CA ASN A 776 16.88 8.27 29.75
C ASN A 776 17.88 9.06 28.92
N LEU A 777 17.42 9.75 27.87
CA LEU A 777 18.27 10.63 27.06
C LEU A 777 18.85 11.79 27.87
N LEU A 778 18.04 12.41 28.75
CA LEU A 778 18.49 13.48 29.65
C LEU A 778 19.49 13.01 30.71
N ARG A 779 19.41 11.75 31.15
CA ARG A 779 20.38 11.16 32.09
C ARG A 779 21.72 10.85 31.43
N ASN A 780 21.69 10.39 30.18
CA ASN A 780 22.90 10.07 29.41
C ASN A 780 23.60 11.31 28.82
N GLY A 781 22.88 12.44 28.68
CA GLY A 781 23.42 13.72 28.16
C GLY A 781 24.16 14.60 29.16
N ARG A 782 24.61 14.09 30.31
CA ARG A 782 25.40 14.85 31.31
C ARG A 782 26.90 14.95 30.99
N ASP A 783 27.28 14.94 29.71
CA ASP A 783 28.62 15.37 29.29
C ASP A 783 28.64 16.88 28.98
N ARG A 784 29.70 17.51 29.48
CA ARG A 784 29.86 18.93 29.83
C ARG A 784 30.00 19.92 28.66
N GLU A 785 29.18 19.90 27.61
CA GLU A 785 29.43 20.83 26.47
C GLU A 785 28.27 21.49 25.71
N LEU A 786 27.04 21.54 26.24
CA LEU A 786 25.99 22.41 25.67
C LEU A 786 25.21 23.18 26.74
N GLY A 787 25.73 24.36 27.07
CA GLY A 787 25.01 25.37 27.86
C GLY A 787 24.13 26.25 26.97
N ARG A 788 22.81 26.19 27.20
CA ARG A 788 21.72 27.04 26.67
C ARG A 788 21.12 26.66 25.29
N SER A 789 20.43 25.51 25.19
CA SER A 789 19.07 25.40 24.59
C SER A 789 18.37 24.04 24.81
N LEU A 790 18.58 23.37 25.95
CA LEU A 790 18.06 22.01 26.18
C LEU A 790 16.52 21.87 26.05
N ASN A 791 15.75 22.94 26.27
CA ASN A 791 14.29 22.88 26.18
C ASN A 791 13.73 22.96 24.77
N GLU A 792 14.41 23.62 23.82
CA GLU A 792 13.97 23.65 22.41
C GLU A 792 14.34 22.32 21.74
N ASP A 793 15.53 21.79 22.01
CA ASP A 793 16.01 20.50 21.49
C ASP A 793 15.11 19.31 21.93
N ILE A 794 14.57 19.32 23.16
CA ILE A 794 13.63 18.29 23.64
C ILE A 794 12.28 18.39 22.92
N GLN A 795 11.79 19.60 22.66
CA GLN A 795 10.50 19.80 21.99
C GLN A 795 10.57 19.28 20.55
N ASP A 796 11.65 19.63 19.84
CA ASP A 796 11.87 19.18 18.47
C ASP A 796 12.03 17.65 18.39
N PHE A 797 12.72 17.06 19.37
CA PHE A 797 12.84 15.59 19.48
C PHE A 797 11.49 14.91 19.77
N VAL A 798 10.73 15.40 20.76
CA VAL A 798 9.43 14.79 21.09
C VAL A 798 8.45 14.91 19.92
N GLN A 799 8.53 16.00 19.15
CA GLN A 799 7.75 16.18 17.92
C GLN A 799 8.14 15.22 16.78
N SER A 800 9.34 14.63 16.80
CA SER A 800 9.78 13.67 15.76
C SER A 800 9.43 12.22 16.06
N LEU A 801 9.17 11.87 17.32
CA LEU A 801 8.81 10.51 17.77
C LEU A 801 7.58 9.89 17.08
N PRO A 802 6.55 10.64 16.62
CA PRO A 802 5.43 10.07 15.89
C PRO A 802 5.81 9.32 14.59
N GLN A 803 6.99 9.61 14.03
CA GLN A 803 7.49 8.97 12.80
C GLN A 803 8.10 7.58 13.04
N MET A 804 8.21 7.13 14.29
CA MET A 804 8.74 5.81 14.61
C MET A 804 7.70 4.71 14.37
N ASP A 805 8.05 3.74 13.53
CA ASP A 805 7.21 2.57 13.30
C ASP A 805 7.29 1.61 14.49
N LEU A 806 6.15 1.36 15.12
CA LEU A 806 6.00 0.46 16.27
C LEU A 806 5.25 -0.83 15.90
N THR A 807 4.90 -1.02 14.63
CA THR A 807 3.99 -2.08 14.17
C THR A 807 4.52 -3.47 14.56
N GLU A 808 5.81 -3.74 14.34
CA GLU A 808 6.45 -5.00 14.73
C GLU A 808 6.46 -5.29 16.25
N LEU A 809 6.46 -4.24 17.08
CA LEU A 809 6.52 -4.34 18.55
C LEU A 809 5.13 -4.41 19.18
N ILE A 810 4.14 -3.83 18.53
CA ILE A 810 2.75 -3.76 18.98
C ILE A 810 2.00 -5.07 18.69
N ASP A 811 2.28 -5.71 17.54
CA ASP A 811 1.53 -6.88 17.05
C ASP A 811 1.64 -8.14 17.94
N ASN A 812 2.72 -8.28 18.71
CA ASN A 812 2.94 -9.49 19.50
C ASN A 812 2.56 -9.36 20.99
N GLN A 813 2.36 -8.17 21.55
CA GLN A 813 2.18 -8.04 23.01
C GLN A 813 1.22 -6.94 23.50
N VAL A 814 0.78 -5.99 22.67
CA VAL A 814 0.07 -4.78 23.16
C VAL A 814 -1.46 -4.88 23.05
N ILE A 815 -1.99 -5.67 22.12
CA ILE A 815 -3.43 -5.75 21.85
C ILE A 815 -4.02 -6.93 22.64
N SER A 816 -4.62 -6.64 23.81
CA SER A 816 -5.32 -7.64 24.61
C SER A 816 -6.62 -8.12 23.95
N ASN A 817 -7.05 -9.32 24.35
CA ASN A 817 -8.25 -10.05 23.89
C ASN A 817 -9.61 -9.31 23.98
N GLU A 818 -9.67 -8.08 24.47
CA GLU A 818 -10.91 -7.28 24.60
C GLU A 818 -11.44 -6.74 23.25
N HIS A 819 -10.62 -6.71 22.20
CA HIS A 819 -11.02 -6.20 20.88
C HIS A 819 -12.03 -7.08 20.12
N LYS A 820 -12.23 -8.35 20.51
CA LYS A 820 -13.17 -9.25 19.80
C LYS A 820 -14.64 -8.83 19.91
N SER A 821 -15.04 -8.14 20.98
CA SER A 821 -16.42 -7.66 21.15
C SER A 821 -16.65 -6.31 20.48
N LEU A 822 -15.64 -5.43 20.48
CA LEU A 822 -15.70 -4.09 19.90
C LEU A 822 -15.50 -4.04 18.38
N ALA A 823 -14.87 -5.06 17.78
CA ALA A 823 -14.77 -5.17 16.31
C ALA A 823 -16.14 -5.08 15.59
N LYS A 824 -17.24 -5.40 16.28
CA LYS A 824 -18.60 -5.30 15.75
C LYS A 824 -19.13 -3.87 15.59
N CYS A 825 -18.55 -2.89 16.29
CA CYS A 825 -19.00 -1.50 16.25
C CYS A 825 -18.23 -0.64 15.23
N TYR A 826 -17.20 -1.20 14.59
CA TYR A 826 -16.32 -0.48 13.67
C TYR A 826 -16.43 -1.01 12.24
N GLU A 827 -16.34 -0.08 11.29
CA GLU A 827 -16.15 -0.36 9.88
C GLU A 827 -14.63 -0.40 9.63
N SER A 828 -14.10 -1.56 9.24
CA SER A 828 -12.65 -1.76 9.04
C SER A 828 -12.31 -2.60 7.81
N VAL A 829 -13.22 -2.66 6.83
CA VAL A 829 -13.03 -3.45 5.60
C VAL A 829 -12.24 -2.62 4.61
N VAL A 830 -11.08 -3.14 4.19
CA VAL A 830 -10.25 -2.61 3.11
C VAL A 830 -10.10 -3.66 2.00
N PRO A 831 -10.03 -3.28 0.72
CA PRO A 831 -10.13 -1.92 0.19
C PRO A 831 -11.53 -1.31 0.36
N CYS A 832 -11.60 0.03 0.40
CA CYS A 832 -12.87 0.74 0.49
C CYS A 832 -13.76 0.47 -0.72
N ASP A 833 -15.04 0.20 -0.47
CA ASP A 833 -16.03 0.05 -1.55
C ASP A 833 -16.42 1.42 -2.12
N HIS A 834 -15.70 1.84 -3.16
CA HIS A 834 -15.98 3.07 -3.91
C HIS A 834 -17.29 3.02 -4.70
N THR A 835 -17.93 1.85 -4.82
CA THR A 835 -19.23 1.72 -5.49
C THR A 835 -20.40 1.91 -4.53
N SER A 836 -20.14 1.90 -3.21
CA SER A 836 -21.17 2.17 -2.21
C SER A 836 -21.71 3.60 -2.35
N PRO A 837 -23.04 3.79 -2.50
CA PRO A 837 -23.64 5.11 -2.55
C PRO A 837 -23.81 5.76 -1.17
N PHE A 838 -23.39 5.07 -0.10
CA PHE A 838 -23.61 5.47 1.29
C PHE A 838 -22.29 5.66 2.03
N ARG A 839 -22.19 6.80 2.73
CA ARG A 839 -21.13 7.03 3.72
C ARG A 839 -21.30 6.04 4.88
N SER A 840 -20.19 5.52 5.36
CA SER A 840 -20.11 4.77 6.62
C SER A 840 -20.68 5.57 7.81
N ILE A 841 -21.01 4.89 8.90
CA ILE A 841 -21.49 5.57 10.13
C ILE A 841 -20.31 6.26 10.84
N SER A 842 -19.14 5.62 10.87
CA SER A 842 -17.95 6.16 11.53
C SER A 842 -17.20 7.21 10.71
N GLY A 843 -17.58 7.45 9.45
CA GLY A 843 -16.83 8.28 8.50
C GLY A 843 -15.64 7.57 7.84
N PHE A 844 -15.37 6.32 8.20
CA PHE A 844 -14.35 5.47 7.57
C PHE A 844 -14.61 5.32 6.05
N CYS A 845 -13.55 5.28 5.24
CA CYS A 845 -13.63 5.19 3.77
C CYS A 845 -14.35 6.35 3.06
N ASN A 846 -14.67 7.46 3.74
CA ASN A 846 -15.18 8.62 3.02
C ASN A 846 -14.10 9.26 2.13
N ASN A 847 -12.83 9.16 2.54
CA ASN A 847 -11.70 9.31 1.62
C ASN A 847 -11.21 7.91 1.24
N VAL A 848 -11.37 7.54 -0.04
CA VAL A 848 -11.07 6.18 -0.55
C VAL A 848 -9.57 5.86 -0.51
N ASN A 849 -8.71 6.86 -0.68
CA ASN A 849 -7.25 6.69 -0.66
C ASN A 849 -6.69 6.72 0.76
N ASN A 850 -7.34 7.45 1.66
CA ASN A 850 -6.96 7.59 3.06
C ASN A 850 -8.17 7.30 3.98
N PRO A 851 -8.52 6.01 4.20
CA PRO A 851 -9.80 5.60 4.80
C PRO A 851 -10.07 6.15 6.20
N GLU A 852 -9.03 6.52 6.94
CA GLU A 852 -9.11 7.00 8.32
C GLU A 852 -9.25 8.54 8.43
N PHE A 853 -9.20 9.29 7.33
CA PHE A 853 -9.34 10.77 7.38
C PHE A 853 -10.76 11.17 7.81
N GLY A 854 -10.85 12.01 8.84
CA GLY A 854 -12.11 12.50 9.39
C GLY A 854 -13.00 11.47 10.11
N LYS A 855 -12.52 10.23 10.29
CA LYS A 855 -13.24 9.18 11.02
C LYS A 855 -13.40 9.53 12.51
N SER A 856 -14.45 9.02 13.14
CA SER A 856 -14.62 9.05 14.60
C SER A 856 -13.53 8.28 15.35
N MET A 857 -13.34 8.61 16.63
CA MET A 857 -12.34 7.98 17.51
C MET A 857 -10.89 8.21 17.06
N ARG A 858 -10.61 9.37 16.46
CA ARG A 858 -9.30 9.78 15.97
C ARG A 858 -8.82 11.04 16.70
N VAL A 859 -7.51 11.25 16.76
CA VAL A 859 -6.95 12.55 17.20
C VAL A 859 -7.36 13.68 16.26
N PHE A 860 -7.50 14.89 16.80
CA PHE A 860 -7.63 16.09 15.96
C PHE A 860 -6.33 16.33 15.18
N ASP A 861 -6.46 16.88 13.98
CA ASP A 861 -5.31 17.45 13.27
C ASP A 861 -4.92 18.78 13.97
N ARG A 862 -3.73 19.30 13.66
CA ARG A 862 -3.28 20.59 14.22
C ARG A 862 -2.76 21.50 13.13
N ILE A 863 -3.02 22.79 13.28
CA ILE A 863 -2.39 23.83 12.45
C ILE A 863 -0.96 24.07 12.95
N LEU A 864 -0.74 24.02 14.27
CA LEU A 864 0.56 24.19 14.90
C LEU A 864 0.88 23.04 15.87
N PRO A 865 2.15 22.65 16.04
CA PRO A 865 2.53 21.59 16.98
C PRO A 865 2.04 21.83 18.42
N ALA A 866 1.80 20.75 19.16
CA ALA A 866 1.42 20.82 20.56
C ALA A 866 2.54 21.44 21.43
N VAL A 867 2.17 22.30 22.38
CA VAL A 867 3.13 22.94 23.30
C VAL A 867 2.78 22.60 24.75
N TYR A 868 3.57 21.71 25.34
CA TYR A 868 3.50 21.33 26.76
C TYR A 868 4.70 21.87 27.54
N GLU A 869 4.52 22.15 28.84
CA GLU A 869 5.58 22.66 29.72
C GLU A 869 6.79 21.72 29.80
N ASP A 870 6.56 20.41 29.75
CA ASP A 870 7.57 19.36 29.75
C ASP A 870 7.80 18.73 28.36
N GLY A 871 7.21 19.32 27.31
CA GLY A 871 7.23 18.81 25.94
C GLY A 871 6.35 17.60 25.67
N ILE A 872 5.78 16.96 26.70
CA ILE A 872 5.05 15.71 26.54
C ILE A 872 3.59 15.86 26.94
N LYS A 873 3.30 16.32 28.16
CA LYS A 873 1.92 16.30 28.70
C LYS A 873 1.58 17.38 29.71
N SER A 874 2.56 17.98 30.38
CA SER A 874 2.28 18.94 31.45
C SER A 874 1.70 20.22 30.86
N GLN A 875 0.57 20.67 31.40
CA GLN A 875 -0.04 21.92 30.96
C GLN A 875 0.94 23.07 31.09
N ARG A 876 0.98 23.92 30.05
CA ARG A 876 1.80 25.13 30.02
C ARG A 876 1.40 26.05 31.17
N ARG A 877 2.37 26.40 32.02
CA ARG A 877 2.18 27.30 33.16
C ARG A 877 3.05 28.54 33.09
N ARG A 878 4.05 28.59 32.20
CA ARG A 878 4.91 29.75 32.01
C ARG A 878 4.71 30.40 30.64
N GLY A 879 4.76 31.73 30.64
CA GLY A 879 4.82 32.55 29.43
C GLY A 879 6.23 32.57 28.82
N LYS A 880 6.38 33.23 27.67
CA LYS A 880 7.68 33.35 26.97
C LYS A 880 8.77 34.02 27.82
N SER A 881 8.39 34.89 28.76
CA SER A 881 9.30 35.55 29.71
C SER A 881 9.72 34.67 30.90
N GLY A 882 9.26 33.41 30.96
CA GLY A 882 9.49 32.51 32.10
C GLY A 882 8.60 32.77 33.33
N LYS A 883 7.85 33.87 33.35
CA LYS A 883 6.86 34.18 34.40
C LYS A 883 5.65 33.25 34.30
N SER A 884 5.01 32.96 35.43
CA SER A 884 3.76 32.19 35.45
C SER A 884 2.67 32.87 34.64
N LEU A 885 1.91 32.08 33.87
CA LEU A 885 0.70 32.52 33.20
C LEU A 885 -0.36 32.90 34.23
N PRO A 886 -1.21 33.91 33.94
CA PRO A 886 -2.33 34.24 34.80
C PRO A 886 -3.29 33.04 34.94
N SER A 887 -3.92 32.92 36.11
CA SER A 887 -4.95 31.89 36.32
C SER A 887 -6.07 32.06 35.29
N PRO A 888 -6.57 30.98 34.66
CA PRO A 888 -7.70 31.06 33.75
C PRO A 888 -8.92 31.74 34.36
N ARG A 889 -9.12 31.60 35.69
CA ARG A 889 -10.20 32.30 36.40
C ARG A 889 -9.99 33.81 36.45
N VAL A 890 -8.76 34.28 36.66
CA VAL A 890 -8.44 35.71 36.61
C VAL A 890 -8.73 36.27 35.22
N ILE A 891 -8.34 35.56 34.16
CA ILE A 891 -8.66 35.96 32.78
C ILE A 891 -10.18 36.05 32.59
N SER A 892 -10.91 35.01 33.03
CA SER A 892 -12.37 34.95 32.93
C SER A 892 -13.06 36.11 33.64
N THR A 893 -12.65 36.47 34.85
CA THR A 893 -13.28 37.57 35.61
C THR A 893 -12.81 38.97 35.19
N THR A 894 -11.77 39.08 34.36
CA THR A 894 -11.21 40.38 33.95
C THR A 894 -11.61 40.75 32.52
N ILE A 895 -11.82 39.76 31.64
CA ILE A 895 -12.06 39.97 30.21
C ILE A 895 -13.48 39.58 29.79
N HIS A 896 -14.13 38.67 30.51
CA HIS A 896 -15.46 38.15 30.17
C HIS A 896 -16.52 38.61 31.17
N ASP A 897 -16.76 39.93 31.21
CA ASP A 897 -17.81 40.51 32.05
C ASP A 897 -19.21 40.09 31.58
N ASP A 898 -20.12 39.83 32.52
CA ASP A 898 -21.49 39.39 32.27
C ASP A 898 -22.38 40.59 31.86
N ILE A 899 -22.21 41.04 30.62
CA ILE A 899 -23.01 42.12 30.02
C ILE A 899 -23.97 41.51 28.99
N SER A 900 -25.26 41.58 29.29
CA SER A 900 -26.30 41.14 28.35
C SER A 900 -26.42 42.12 27.19
N SER A 901 -25.88 41.75 26.02
CA SER A 901 -26.00 42.52 24.78
C SER A 901 -26.61 41.66 23.66
N PRO A 902 -27.96 41.61 23.54
CA PRO A 902 -28.61 40.82 22.51
C PRO A 902 -28.27 41.30 21.09
N HIS A 903 -27.98 40.35 20.20
CA HIS A 903 -27.71 40.68 18.80
C HIS A 903 -28.97 41.19 18.09
N VAL A 904 -28.89 42.35 17.44
CA VAL A 904 -30.06 43.03 16.84
C VAL A 904 -30.60 42.35 15.56
N ARG A 905 -29.78 41.54 14.89
CA ARG A 905 -30.11 40.97 13.57
C ARG A 905 -30.36 39.46 13.55
N TYR A 906 -29.82 38.71 14.51
CA TYR A 906 -29.79 37.24 14.42
C TYR A 906 -30.60 36.63 15.55
N ALA A 907 -31.47 35.69 15.19
CA ALA A 907 -32.28 34.95 16.15
C ALA A 907 -31.43 33.95 16.94
N LEU A 908 -31.91 33.55 18.11
CA LEU A 908 -31.25 32.53 18.94
C LEU A 908 -31.05 31.21 18.18
N ALA A 909 -31.90 30.93 17.19
CA ALA A 909 -31.77 29.78 16.29
C ALA A 909 -30.40 29.70 15.59
N THR A 910 -29.74 30.83 15.30
CA THR A 910 -28.40 30.82 14.69
C THR A 910 -27.36 30.22 15.64
N MET A 911 -27.38 30.58 16.92
CA MET A 911 -26.49 29.97 17.92
C MET A 911 -26.84 28.50 18.13
N GLN A 912 -28.13 28.17 18.22
CA GLN A 912 -28.60 26.80 18.41
C GLN A 912 -28.20 25.87 17.25
N TRP A 913 -28.21 26.38 16.01
CA TRP A 913 -27.67 25.66 14.86
C TRP A 913 -26.17 25.41 14.99
N GLY A 914 -25.40 26.41 15.43
CA GLY A 914 -23.98 26.26 15.69
C GLY A 914 -23.69 25.17 16.73
N GLN A 915 -24.49 25.10 17.81
CA GLN A 915 -24.37 24.05 18.82
C GLN A 915 -24.74 22.66 18.27
N PHE A 916 -25.81 22.56 17.49
CA PHE A 916 -26.18 21.31 16.81
C PHE A 916 -25.10 20.84 15.82
N LEU A 917 -24.44 21.77 15.12
CA LEU A 917 -23.34 21.46 14.20
C LEU A 917 -22.06 21.04 14.94
N ASP A 918 -21.76 21.63 16.11
CA ASP A 918 -20.66 21.16 16.98
C ASP A 918 -20.87 19.70 17.39
N HIS A 919 -22.12 19.29 17.65
CA HIS A 919 -22.47 17.90 17.98
C HIS A 919 -22.28 16.92 16.82
N ASP A 920 -22.05 17.43 15.61
CA ASP A 920 -21.73 16.62 14.43
C ASP A 920 -20.21 16.52 14.21
N LEU A 921 -19.47 17.58 14.55
CA LEU A 921 -18.07 17.76 14.15
C LEU A 921 -17.07 17.54 15.28
N THR A 922 -17.42 17.86 16.53
CA THR A 922 -16.46 17.87 17.63
C THR A 922 -17.03 17.33 18.94
N PHE A 923 -16.27 16.42 19.54
CA PHE A 923 -16.50 15.96 20.91
C PHE A 923 -15.17 15.51 21.52
N THR A 924 -14.65 16.32 22.46
CA THR A 924 -13.47 15.98 23.25
C THR A 924 -13.86 15.40 24.61
N PRO A 925 -13.68 14.10 24.86
CA PRO A 925 -14.12 13.50 26.11
C PRO A 925 -13.15 13.73 27.28
N MET A 926 -13.68 13.79 28.50
CA MET A 926 -12.93 13.88 29.75
C MET A 926 -12.47 12.52 30.28
N TYR A 927 -11.42 12.50 31.10
CA TYR A 927 -11.01 11.30 31.81
C TYR A 927 -12.02 10.90 32.89
N MET A 928 -12.35 9.60 32.97
CA MET A 928 -13.18 9.00 34.02
C MET A 928 -12.39 7.99 34.84
N GLY A 929 -12.76 7.86 36.12
CA GLY A 929 -12.20 6.89 37.05
C GLY A 929 -12.57 5.43 36.71
N ALA A 930 -12.00 4.48 37.44
CA ALA A 930 -12.32 3.06 37.29
C ALA A 930 -13.84 2.80 37.42
N GLY A 931 -14.40 1.98 36.51
CA GLY A 931 -15.82 1.63 36.51
C GLY A 931 -16.76 2.80 36.17
N ASP A 932 -16.36 3.69 35.26
CA ASP A 932 -17.11 4.88 34.84
C ASP A 932 -17.43 5.85 36.00
N THR A 933 -16.57 5.87 37.02
CA THR A 933 -16.73 6.76 38.17
C THR A 933 -16.30 8.18 37.83
N LEU A 934 -17.09 9.15 38.31
CA LEU A 934 -16.81 10.57 38.10
C LEU A 934 -15.88 11.11 39.18
N LEU A 935 -14.77 11.71 38.79
CA LEU A 935 -13.76 12.22 39.72
C LEU A 935 -14.22 13.54 40.37
N ASP A 936 -14.00 13.71 41.68
CA ASP A 936 -14.16 15.01 42.37
C ASP A 936 -12.83 15.76 42.46
N CYS A 937 -12.53 16.51 41.41
CA CYS A 937 -11.33 17.35 41.33
C CYS A 937 -11.51 18.77 41.90
N LYS A 938 -12.43 19.01 42.85
CA LYS A 938 -12.66 20.35 43.43
C LYS A 938 -11.56 20.80 44.40
N SER A 939 -10.94 19.88 45.14
CA SER A 939 -9.85 20.25 46.05
C SER A 939 -8.62 20.68 45.27
N CYS A 940 -7.93 21.74 45.71
CA CYS A 940 -6.66 22.15 45.12
C CYS A 940 -5.56 21.08 45.22
N THR A 941 -5.72 20.09 46.10
CA THR A 941 -4.81 18.94 46.24
C THR A 941 -5.23 17.70 45.45
N SER A 942 -6.38 17.74 44.75
CA SER A 942 -6.98 16.58 44.07
C SER A 942 -6.05 15.89 43.07
N ARG A 943 -5.06 16.60 42.50
CA ARG A 943 -4.05 15.99 41.64
C ARG A 943 -3.25 14.88 42.34
N LYS A 944 -2.99 15.04 43.63
CA LYS A 944 -2.26 14.06 44.46
C LYS A 944 -3.21 13.18 45.25
N SER A 945 -4.33 13.72 45.71
CA SER A 945 -5.23 13.02 46.63
C SER A 945 -6.38 12.26 45.95
N VAL A 946 -6.67 12.54 44.67
CA VAL A 946 -7.76 11.90 43.92
C VAL A 946 -7.21 11.20 42.68
N HIS A 947 -6.71 11.95 41.70
CA HIS A 947 -6.19 11.37 40.46
C HIS A 947 -5.21 12.34 39.74
N PRO A 948 -4.15 11.85 39.07
CA PRO A 948 -3.20 12.71 38.34
C PRO A 948 -3.80 13.59 37.24
N GLU A 949 -4.95 13.19 36.70
CA GLU A 949 -5.68 13.96 35.67
C GLU A 949 -6.59 15.06 36.27
N CYS A 950 -6.69 15.16 37.60
CA CYS A 950 -7.30 16.31 38.27
C CYS A 950 -6.38 17.53 38.17
N TRP A 951 -6.88 18.62 37.58
CA TRP A 951 -6.15 19.89 37.41
C TRP A 951 -6.99 21.09 37.88
N PRO A 952 -7.34 21.14 39.17
CA PRO A 952 -8.20 22.18 39.74
C PRO A 952 -7.68 23.60 39.44
N ILE A 953 -8.60 24.52 39.10
CA ILE A 953 -8.25 25.92 38.80
C ILE A 953 -8.30 26.74 40.09
N PRO A 954 -7.19 27.34 40.55
CA PRO A 954 -7.18 28.13 41.79
C PRO A 954 -8.04 29.38 41.69
N ILE A 955 -8.85 29.60 42.72
CA ILE A 955 -9.69 30.81 42.86
C ILE A 955 -8.83 31.97 43.36
N PRO A 956 -8.80 33.13 42.67
CA PRO A 956 -8.02 34.30 43.08
C PRO A 956 -8.61 34.95 44.34
N LYS A 957 -7.78 35.70 45.09
CA LYS A 957 -8.19 36.33 46.37
C LYS A 957 -9.40 37.26 46.25
N ASN A 958 -9.50 37.98 45.13
CA ASN A 958 -10.54 38.99 44.87
C ASN A 958 -11.59 38.47 43.88
N ASP A 959 -11.86 37.17 43.85
CA ASP A 959 -12.93 36.63 42.99
C ASP A 959 -14.29 37.17 43.44
N PRO A 960 -15.12 37.71 42.53
CA PRO A 960 -16.39 38.32 42.89
C PRO A 960 -17.47 37.31 43.29
N PHE A 961 -17.31 36.03 42.97
CA PHE A 961 -18.34 35.00 43.20
C PHE A 961 -17.89 33.88 44.14
N PHE A 962 -16.65 33.43 44.05
CA PHE A 962 -16.18 32.28 44.82
C PHE A 962 -15.19 32.67 45.92
N PRO A 963 -15.33 32.18 47.16
CA PRO A 963 -14.36 32.46 48.20
C PRO A 963 -13.02 31.77 47.89
N SER A 964 -11.91 32.52 47.97
CA SER A 964 -10.56 31.97 47.71
C SER A 964 -10.09 30.96 48.76
N VAL A 965 -10.63 31.06 49.98
CA VAL A 965 -10.39 30.15 51.10
C VAL A 965 -11.71 29.81 51.77
N ASN A 966 -11.83 28.59 52.27
CA ASN A 966 -12.96 28.23 53.10
C ASN A 966 -12.88 28.99 54.43
N SER A 967 -13.92 29.75 54.77
CA SER A 967 -13.98 30.58 55.98
C SER A 967 -13.87 29.81 57.28
N THR A 968 -14.26 28.52 57.28
CA THR A 968 -14.28 27.67 58.47
C THR A 968 -13.01 26.82 58.62
N THR A 969 -12.38 26.40 57.51
CA THR A 969 -11.23 25.48 57.55
C THR A 969 -9.90 26.13 57.13
N GLY A 970 -9.91 27.35 56.58
CA GLY A 970 -8.73 28.04 56.08
C GLY A 970 -8.12 27.43 54.81
N VAL A 971 -8.70 26.34 54.29
CA VAL A 971 -8.19 25.62 53.11
C VAL A 971 -8.50 26.41 51.83
N LYS A 972 -7.50 26.53 50.95
CA LYS A 972 -7.66 27.16 49.63
C LYS A 972 -8.70 26.43 48.78
N GLN A 973 -9.55 27.20 48.11
CA GLN A 973 -10.57 26.65 47.22
C GLN A 973 -10.13 26.70 45.76
N CYS A 974 -10.57 25.71 44.99
CA CYS A 974 -10.35 25.63 43.57
C CYS A 974 -11.66 25.25 42.84
N LEU A 975 -11.72 25.58 41.55
CA LEU A 975 -12.77 25.11 40.65
C LEU A 975 -12.40 23.71 40.14
N HIS A 976 -13.42 22.86 40.06
CA HIS A 976 -13.29 21.50 39.55
C HIS A 976 -12.87 21.52 38.07
N PHE A 977 -11.82 20.77 37.73
CA PHE A 977 -11.40 20.57 36.35
C PHE A 977 -10.65 19.24 36.21
N VAL A 978 -11.05 18.46 35.21
CA VAL A 978 -10.43 17.18 34.82
C VAL A 978 -9.95 17.30 33.38
N ARG A 979 -8.80 16.72 33.08
CA ARG A 979 -8.24 16.74 31.73
C ARG A 979 -9.02 15.84 30.77
N SER A 980 -8.95 16.18 29.49
CA SER A 980 -9.44 15.34 28.39
C SER A 980 -8.68 14.02 28.32
N LEU A 981 -9.33 12.98 27.78
CA LEU A 981 -8.65 11.72 27.44
C LEU A 981 -7.47 11.97 26.49
N ASN A 982 -6.45 11.12 26.61
CA ASN A 982 -5.38 11.03 25.64
C ASN A 982 -5.86 10.18 24.46
N GLY A 983 -5.61 10.66 23.24
CA GLY A 983 -5.96 9.95 22.00
C GLY A 983 -4.77 9.49 21.17
N GLN A 984 -3.53 9.73 21.61
CA GLN A 984 -2.36 9.47 20.78
C GLN A 984 -2.23 7.99 20.41
N THR A 985 -1.89 7.73 19.16
CA THR A 985 -1.68 6.38 18.59
C THR A 985 -0.21 6.10 18.30
N THR A 986 0.66 7.10 18.44
CA THR A 986 2.11 7.03 18.24
C THR A 986 2.84 7.52 19.49
N LEU A 987 4.17 7.34 19.56
CA LEU A 987 5.00 8.05 20.53
C LEU A 987 5.00 9.55 20.23
N GLY A 988 5.28 10.38 21.24
CA GLY A 988 5.32 11.83 21.09
C GLY A 988 4.48 12.59 22.12
N PRO A 989 4.12 13.85 21.83
CA PRO A 989 3.35 14.66 22.76
C PRO A 989 1.90 14.17 22.85
N ARG A 990 1.27 14.41 24.01
CA ARG A 990 -0.11 14.03 24.28
C ARG A 990 -1.06 14.67 23.26
N GLU A 991 -1.95 13.87 22.67
CA GLU A 991 -2.96 14.37 21.74
C GLU A 991 -4.39 14.23 22.26
N GLN A 992 -5.28 15.08 21.73
CA GLN A 992 -6.70 15.10 22.09
C GLN A 992 -7.51 14.36 21.01
N MET A 993 -8.41 13.49 21.45
CA MET A 993 -9.28 12.71 20.57
C MET A 993 -10.59 13.44 20.28
N ASN A 994 -11.05 13.28 19.05
CA ASN A 994 -12.42 13.50 18.64
C ASN A 994 -13.18 12.16 18.67
N GLN A 995 -14.19 12.03 19.53
CA GLN A 995 -14.97 10.78 19.61
C GLN A 995 -16.15 10.71 18.64
N VAL A 996 -16.42 11.80 17.90
CA VAL A 996 -17.40 11.87 16.80
C VAL A 996 -16.69 12.04 15.46
N THR A 997 -17.42 11.97 14.36
CA THR A 997 -16.84 12.17 13.02
C THR A 997 -16.43 13.64 12.81
N SER A 998 -15.61 13.90 11.80
CA SER A 998 -15.26 15.27 11.38
C SER A 998 -16.14 15.77 10.22
N TYR A 999 -17.25 15.08 9.94
CA TYR A 999 -18.08 15.33 8.77
C TYR A 999 -19.40 15.98 9.17
N VAL A 1000 -19.91 16.87 8.31
CA VAL A 1000 -21.30 17.34 8.39
C VAL A 1000 -22.19 16.26 7.77
N ASP A 1001 -22.48 15.21 8.53
CA ASP A 1001 -23.18 14.02 8.06
C ASP A 1001 -24.41 13.61 8.89
N GLY A 1002 -24.74 14.40 9.92
CA GLY A 1002 -25.86 14.13 10.82
C GLY A 1002 -25.56 13.04 11.86
N SER A 1003 -24.29 12.75 12.14
CA SER A 1003 -23.82 12.05 13.34
C SER A 1003 -24.56 12.45 14.62
N GLY A 1004 -24.91 13.72 14.83
CA GLY A 1004 -25.72 14.16 15.99
C GLY A 1004 -27.14 13.56 16.05
N VAL A 1005 -27.63 13.00 14.93
CA VAL A 1005 -28.92 12.30 14.79
C VAL A 1005 -28.72 10.79 14.70
N TYR A 1006 -27.71 10.34 13.95
CA TYR A 1006 -27.51 8.94 13.59
C TYR A 1006 -26.45 8.20 14.41
N GLY A 1007 -25.62 8.90 15.18
CA GLY A 1007 -24.47 8.36 15.88
C GLY A 1007 -23.21 8.35 15.02
N SER A 1008 -22.06 8.12 15.67
CA SER A 1008 -20.73 8.07 15.03
C SER A 1008 -20.08 6.68 15.06
N ASP A 1009 -20.84 5.65 15.42
CA ASP A 1009 -20.45 4.25 15.33
C ASP A 1009 -21.69 3.35 15.10
N ILE A 1010 -21.49 2.15 14.56
CA ILE A 1010 -22.59 1.24 14.19
C ILE A 1010 -23.47 0.88 15.39
N CYS A 1011 -22.86 0.72 16.56
CA CYS A 1011 -23.58 0.28 17.76
C CYS A 1011 -24.55 1.37 18.25
N GLU A 1012 -24.10 2.61 18.29
CA GLU A 1012 -24.95 3.77 18.57
C GLU A 1012 -26.06 3.93 17.51
N ALA A 1013 -25.71 3.87 16.22
CA ALA A 1013 -26.67 3.97 15.14
C ALA A 1013 -27.77 2.91 15.23
N ASN A 1014 -27.38 1.66 15.50
CA ASN A 1014 -28.32 0.56 15.67
C ASN A 1014 -29.23 0.74 16.88
N SER A 1015 -28.73 1.30 17.99
CA SER A 1015 -29.52 1.54 19.19
C SER A 1015 -30.64 2.58 18.99
N LEU A 1016 -30.47 3.46 18.01
CA LEU A 1016 -31.41 4.52 17.67
C LEU A 1016 -32.46 4.08 16.63
N ARG A 1017 -32.35 2.88 16.08
CA ARG A 1017 -33.24 2.38 15.00
C ARG A 1017 -34.36 1.52 15.55
N THR A 1018 -35.50 1.52 14.85
CA THR A 1018 -36.57 0.55 15.09
C THR A 1018 -36.35 -0.76 14.33
N PHE A 1019 -35.46 -0.76 13.32
CA PHE A 1019 -35.32 -1.80 12.29
C PHE A 1019 -36.63 -2.15 11.59
N GLN A 1020 -37.56 -1.17 11.57
CA GLN A 1020 -38.85 -1.29 10.91
C GLN A 1020 -39.12 -0.05 10.06
N SER A 1021 -39.36 -0.27 8.76
CA SER A 1021 -39.68 0.77 7.77
C SER A 1021 -38.63 1.90 7.66
N GLY A 1022 -37.38 1.59 7.98
CA GLY A 1022 -36.23 2.51 7.95
C GLY A 1022 -36.29 3.60 9.02
N LYS A 1023 -37.14 3.48 10.06
CA LYS A 1023 -37.39 4.56 11.03
C LYS A 1023 -36.37 4.59 12.17
N LEU A 1024 -36.12 5.80 12.68
CA LEU A 1024 -35.51 6.04 13.98
C LEU A 1024 -36.54 5.88 15.09
N ASN A 1025 -36.08 5.42 16.24
CA ASN A 1025 -36.86 5.26 17.45
C ASN A 1025 -37.29 6.64 18.00
N SER A 1026 -38.45 6.70 18.65
CA SER A 1026 -39.03 7.93 19.18
C SER A 1026 -39.96 7.64 20.35
N THR A 1027 -40.02 8.54 21.32
CA THR A 1027 -40.95 8.45 22.45
C THR A 1027 -42.25 9.17 22.10
N ARG A 1028 -43.38 8.46 22.13
CA ARG A 1028 -44.69 9.09 21.93
C ARG A 1028 -44.95 10.14 23.01
N HIS A 1029 -45.46 11.30 22.59
CA HIS A 1029 -45.84 12.33 23.54
C HIS A 1029 -47.07 11.84 24.36
N PRO A 1030 -47.08 11.98 25.69
CA PRO A 1030 -48.13 11.44 26.56
C PRO A 1030 -49.50 12.11 26.36
N LYS A 1031 -49.54 13.29 25.71
CA LYS A 1031 -50.77 13.98 25.33
C LYS A 1031 -51.12 13.75 23.87
N ALA A 1032 -52.37 13.39 23.61
CA ALA A 1032 -52.93 13.25 22.27
C ALA A 1032 -52.79 14.55 21.46
N GLY A 1033 -52.44 14.43 20.17
CA GLY A 1033 -52.30 15.56 19.24
C GLY A 1033 -50.91 16.22 19.22
N PHE A 1034 -49.98 15.82 20.08
CA PHE A 1034 -48.58 16.28 20.05
C PHE A 1034 -47.70 15.29 19.26
N LYS A 1035 -46.63 15.81 18.63
CA LYS A 1035 -45.67 15.00 17.85
C LYS A 1035 -44.68 14.28 18.77
N ASP A 1036 -44.16 13.15 18.31
CA ASP A 1036 -43.22 12.28 19.05
C ASP A 1036 -41.91 12.99 19.42
N LEU A 1037 -41.33 12.70 20.58
CA LEU A 1037 -40.06 13.25 21.05
C LEU A 1037 -38.92 12.24 20.82
N LEU A 1038 -37.68 12.65 21.10
CA LEU A 1038 -36.53 11.72 21.08
C LEU A 1038 -36.75 10.52 22.01
N PRO A 1039 -36.14 9.36 21.71
CA PRO A 1039 -36.17 8.20 22.59
C PRO A 1039 -35.58 8.56 23.97
N GLN A 1040 -36.07 7.94 25.04
CA GLN A 1040 -35.64 8.21 26.41
C GLN A 1040 -34.70 7.13 26.95
N THR A 1041 -33.86 7.48 27.92
CA THR A 1041 -32.94 6.58 28.60
C THR A 1041 -32.74 6.96 30.07
N ALA A 1042 -32.59 5.94 30.92
CA ALA A 1042 -32.30 6.07 32.35
C ALA A 1042 -30.79 5.94 32.68
N THR A 1043 -29.92 5.72 31.68
CA THR A 1043 -28.49 5.45 31.89
C THR A 1043 -27.62 6.71 32.02
N HIS A 1044 -28.23 7.90 31.91
CA HIS A 1044 -27.56 9.19 32.06
C HIS A 1044 -27.58 9.63 33.53
N ILE A 1045 -26.47 9.41 34.22
CA ILE A 1045 -26.25 9.79 35.62
C ILE A 1045 -26.26 11.31 35.85
N GLU A 1046 -26.06 12.09 34.80
CA GLU A 1046 -26.13 13.56 34.76
C GLU A 1046 -27.56 14.11 34.64
N CYS A 1047 -28.55 13.24 34.41
CA CYS A 1047 -29.92 13.65 34.12
C CYS A 1047 -30.56 14.36 35.33
N LYS A 1048 -31.10 15.55 35.08
CA LYS A 1048 -31.78 16.40 36.08
C LYS A 1048 -33.31 16.34 35.95
N ALA A 1049 -33.83 15.61 34.96
CA ALA A 1049 -35.26 15.43 34.80
C ALA A 1049 -35.86 14.78 36.06
N PRO A 1050 -36.94 15.33 36.65
CA PRO A 1050 -37.65 14.69 37.76
C PRO A 1050 -38.03 13.22 37.51
N SER A 1051 -38.31 12.85 36.26
CA SER A 1051 -38.57 11.47 35.83
C SER A 1051 -37.35 10.54 35.89
N GLY A 1052 -36.13 11.09 35.95
CA GLY A 1052 -34.88 10.34 35.81
C GLY A 1052 -34.55 9.93 34.37
N LEU A 1053 -35.32 10.40 33.37
CA LEU A 1053 -35.19 9.98 31.98
C LEU A 1053 -34.72 11.13 31.09
N CYS A 1054 -33.55 11.00 30.46
CA CYS A 1054 -33.05 11.97 29.48
C CYS A 1054 -33.23 11.44 28.04
N PHE A 1055 -33.13 12.32 27.05
CA PHE A 1055 -33.20 11.94 25.63
C PHE A 1055 -31.90 11.29 25.15
N MET A 1056 -32.07 10.29 24.29
CA MET A 1056 -31.04 9.61 23.52
C MET A 1056 -31.10 10.10 22.06
N ALA A 1057 -29.94 10.36 21.47
CA ALA A 1057 -29.76 10.69 20.06
C ALA A 1057 -28.37 10.22 19.61
N GLY A 1058 -27.96 10.57 18.39
CA GLY A 1058 -26.61 10.31 17.90
C GLY A 1058 -25.50 11.07 18.65
N ASP A 1059 -25.85 12.15 19.35
CA ASP A 1059 -24.98 12.80 20.34
C ASP A 1059 -25.63 12.72 21.73
N MET A 1060 -24.84 12.29 22.72
CA MET A 1060 -25.29 12.13 24.11
C MET A 1060 -25.66 13.44 24.82
N ARG A 1061 -25.20 14.58 24.30
CA ARG A 1061 -25.53 15.93 24.77
C ARG A 1061 -26.86 16.44 24.21
N ALA A 1062 -27.65 15.61 23.51
CA ALA A 1062 -28.96 16.03 22.97
C ALA A 1062 -29.92 16.56 24.04
N SER A 1063 -29.76 16.14 25.31
CA SER A 1063 -30.52 16.65 26.45
C SER A 1063 -29.93 17.89 27.12
N GLU A 1064 -28.86 18.47 26.58
CA GLU A 1064 -28.12 19.55 27.20
C GLU A 1064 -29.06 20.69 27.62
N GLN A 1065 -29.87 21.21 26.71
CA GLN A 1065 -30.87 22.24 27.01
C GLN A 1065 -32.05 22.15 26.02
N PRO A 1066 -33.24 22.67 26.37
CA PRO A 1066 -34.49 22.38 25.66
C PRO A 1066 -34.53 22.85 24.20
N SER A 1067 -33.85 23.94 23.84
CA SER A 1067 -33.79 24.43 22.45
C SER A 1067 -32.98 23.49 21.56
N LEU A 1068 -31.85 22.98 22.05
CA LEU A 1068 -31.02 22.01 21.32
C LEU A 1068 -31.72 20.66 21.20
N ALA A 1069 -32.33 20.18 22.30
CA ALA A 1069 -33.16 18.98 22.30
C ALA A 1069 -34.31 19.06 21.27
N SER A 1070 -34.88 20.26 21.09
CA SER A 1070 -35.91 20.52 20.08
C SER A 1070 -35.38 20.38 18.65
N ILE A 1071 -34.14 20.82 18.36
CA ILE A 1071 -33.50 20.66 17.04
C ILE A 1071 -33.21 19.18 16.76
N HIS A 1072 -32.59 18.45 17.70
CA HIS A 1072 -32.38 17.00 17.54
C HIS A 1072 -33.70 16.26 17.31
N THR A 1073 -34.75 16.62 18.06
CA THR A 1073 -36.10 16.06 17.88
C THR A 1073 -36.65 16.36 16.49
N MET A 1074 -36.46 17.57 15.99
CA MET A 1074 -36.92 17.97 14.66
C MET A 1074 -36.27 17.13 13.56
N PHE A 1075 -34.96 16.88 13.62
CA PHE A 1075 -34.26 16.09 12.61
C PHE A 1075 -34.56 14.59 12.68
N MET A 1076 -34.77 14.03 13.88
CA MET A 1076 -35.29 12.67 14.02
C MET A 1076 -36.68 12.53 13.38
N ARG A 1077 -37.58 13.50 13.63
CA ARG A 1077 -38.91 13.53 12.99
C ARG A 1077 -38.80 13.67 11.47
N GLU A 1078 -37.88 14.50 10.99
CA GLU A 1078 -37.68 14.71 9.56
C GLU A 1078 -37.18 13.45 8.87
N HIS A 1079 -36.23 12.72 9.46
CA HIS A 1079 -35.85 11.39 8.97
C HIS A 1079 -37.06 10.46 8.86
N ASN A 1080 -37.86 10.35 9.94
CA ASN A 1080 -39.03 9.48 9.98
C ASN A 1080 -40.08 9.89 8.93
N ARG A 1081 -40.24 11.20 8.65
CA ARG A 1081 -41.10 11.72 7.59
C ARG A 1081 -40.56 11.37 6.20
N LEU A 1082 -39.25 11.50 5.98
CA LEU A 1082 -38.59 11.18 4.70
C LEU A 1082 -38.74 9.70 4.37
N VAL A 1083 -38.42 8.78 5.29
CA VAL A 1083 -38.51 7.34 5.03
C VAL A 1083 -39.95 6.86 4.83
N GLU A 1084 -40.93 7.50 5.47
CA GLU A 1084 -42.35 7.24 5.20
C GLU A 1084 -42.78 7.72 3.80
N GLY A 1085 -42.25 8.84 3.33
CA GLY A 1085 -42.44 9.27 1.94
C GLY A 1085 -41.77 8.31 0.95
N LEU A 1086 -40.52 7.92 1.23
CA LEU A 1086 -39.75 7.02 0.39
C LEU A 1086 -40.38 5.62 0.30
N SER A 1087 -40.97 5.10 1.37
CA SER A 1087 -41.63 3.78 1.35
C SER A 1087 -42.90 3.79 0.50
N LYS A 1088 -43.63 4.91 0.42
CA LYS A 1088 -44.78 5.08 -0.47
C LYS A 1088 -44.38 5.11 -1.94
N VAL A 1089 -43.25 5.75 -2.25
CA VAL A 1089 -42.73 5.87 -3.63
C VAL A 1089 -41.95 4.62 -4.07
N ASN A 1090 -41.27 3.95 -3.14
CA ASN A 1090 -40.48 2.74 -3.36
C ASN A 1090 -40.95 1.59 -2.46
N PRO A 1091 -42.13 0.98 -2.72
CA PRO A 1091 -42.64 -0.11 -1.89
C PRO A 1091 -41.77 -1.36 -1.84
N HIS A 1092 -40.82 -1.49 -2.79
CA HIS A 1092 -39.88 -2.60 -2.91
C HIS A 1092 -38.62 -2.43 -2.06
N TRP A 1093 -38.39 -1.26 -1.45
CA TRP A 1093 -37.21 -1.03 -0.61
C TRP A 1093 -37.36 -1.69 0.76
N ASN A 1094 -36.29 -2.35 1.22
CA ASN A 1094 -36.21 -2.92 2.56
C ASN A 1094 -35.82 -1.85 3.62
N ASP A 1095 -35.78 -2.26 4.89
CA ASP A 1095 -35.45 -1.36 6.02
C ASP A 1095 -34.12 -0.61 5.84
N GLU A 1096 -33.06 -1.34 5.44
CA GLU A 1096 -31.73 -0.77 5.23
C GLU A 1096 -31.72 0.24 4.08
N GLN A 1097 -32.37 -0.08 2.96
CA GLN A 1097 -32.47 0.82 1.82
C GLN A 1097 -33.21 2.10 2.19
N LEU A 1098 -34.31 2.01 2.95
CA LEU A 1098 -35.05 3.18 3.43
C LEU A 1098 -34.21 4.02 4.39
N TYR A 1099 -33.59 3.38 5.38
CA TYR A 1099 -32.78 4.06 6.39
C TYR A 1099 -31.59 4.80 5.77
N HIS A 1100 -30.78 4.12 4.94
CA HIS A 1100 -29.57 4.70 4.37
C HIS A 1100 -29.87 5.80 3.34
N ASN A 1101 -30.92 5.66 2.53
CA ASN A 1101 -31.36 6.74 1.63
C ASN A 1101 -31.94 7.92 2.41
N GLY A 1102 -32.73 7.66 3.46
CA GLY A 1102 -33.24 8.69 4.36
C GLY A 1102 -32.11 9.48 5.03
N ARG A 1103 -31.08 8.77 5.54
CA ARG A 1103 -29.85 9.38 6.09
C ARG A 1103 -29.14 10.23 5.05
N ARG A 1104 -28.87 9.69 3.86
CA ARG A 1104 -28.19 10.41 2.76
C ARG A 1104 -28.88 11.72 2.42
N ILE A 1105 -30.22 11.74 2.35
CA ILE A 1105 -30.99 12.96 2.06
C ILE A 1105 -30.91 13.93 3.24
N LEU A 1106 -31.07 13.45 4.49
CA LEU A 1106 -31.03 14.32 5.66
C LEU A 1106 -29.65 14.97 5.85
N SER A 1107 -28.57 14.21 5.63
CA SER A 1107 -27.19 14.74 5.66
C SER A 1107 -27.03 15.86 4.63
N ALA A 1108 -27.57 15.71 3.42
CA ALA A 1108 -27.54 16.76 2.40
C ALA A 1108 -28.35 18.00 2.80
N ILE A 1109 -29.49 17.84 3.49
CA ILE A 1109 -30.28 18.95 4.04
C ILE A 1109 -29.45 19.71 5.09
N ILE A 1110 -28.80 19.00 6.02
CA ILE A 1110 -27.96 19.60 7.05
C ILE A 1110 -26.77 20.36 6.43
N GLN A 1111 -26.14 19.79 5.39
CA GLN A 1111 -25.08 20.47 4.63
C GLN A 1111 -25.60 21.72 3.93
N GLN A 1112 -26.78 21.66 3.30
CA GLN A 1112 -27.37 22.82 2.66
C GLN A 1112 -27.56 23.95 3.67
N ILE A 1113 -28.17 23.67 4.83
CA ILE A 1113 -28.45 24.69 5.84
C ILE A 1113 -27.13 25.25 6.37
N SER A 1114 -26.13 24.39 6.60
CA SER A 1114 -24.83 24.80 7.13
C SER A 1114 -24.07 25.71 6.16
N TYR A 1115 -23.94 25.32 4.90
CA TYR A 1115 -23.15 26.08 3.91
C TYR A 1115 -23.94 27.21 3.24
N GLY A 1116 -25.23 27.04 3.00
CA GLY A 1116 -26.09 28.02 2.33
C GLY A 1116 -26.69 29.07 3.27
N GLU A 1117 -27.01 28.68 4.51
CA GLU A 1117 -27.63 29.57 5.48
C GLU A 1117 -26.66 30.00 6.57
N PHE A 1118 -26.10 29.08 7.34
CA PHE A 1118 -25.33 29.39 8.54
C PHE A 1118 -24.00 30.10 8.25
N LEU A 1119 -23.10 29.49 7.46
CA LEU A 1119 -21.74 30.03 7.22
C LEU A 1119 -21.74 31.47 6.69
N PRO A 1120 -22.58 31.87 5.71
CA PRO A 1120 -22.62 33.26 5.23
C PRO A 1120 -22.96 34.29 6.31
N ARG A 1121 -23.64 33.90 7.40
CA ARG A 1121 -23.96 34.81 8.53
C ARG A 1121 -22.84 34.88 9.55
N ILE A 1122 -22.03 33.82 9.67
CA ILE A 1122 -20.92 33.76 10.62
C ILE A 1122 -19.65 34.40 10.07
N ILE A 1123 -19.20 34.02 8.87
CA ILE A 1123 -17.94 34.50 8.29
C ILE A 1123 -18.13 35.53 7.18
N GLY A 1124 -19.38 35.81 6.79
CA GLY A 1124 -19.70 36.75 5.71
C GLY A 1124 -19.57 36.14 4.31
N ARG A 1125 -20.27 36.73 3.33
CA ARG A 1125 -20.28 36.23 1.95
C ARG A 1125 -18.91 36.31 1.28
N ASP A 1126 -18.11 37.31 1.60
CA ASP A 1126 -16.79 37.51 0.99
C ASP A 1126 -15.85 36.33 1.31
N TYR A 1127 -15.84 35.86 2.56
CA TYR A 1127 -15.04 34.71 2.95
C TYR A 1127 -15.61 33.39 2.42
N VAL A 1128 -16.94 33.24 2.40
CA VAL A 1128 -17.59 32.08 1.75
C VAL A 1128 -17.18 31.99 0.28
N ASN A 1129 -17.20 33.11 -0.45
CA ASN A 1129 -16.77 33.16 -1.85
C ASN A 1129 -15.26 32.92 -2.00
N ARG A 1130 -14.43 33.55 -1.14
CA ARG A 1130 -12.97 33.43 -1.17
C ARG A 1130 -12.49 31.98 -1.02
N PHE A 1131 -13.17 31.21 -0.18
CA PHE A 1131 -12.85 29.80 0.05
C PHE A 1131 -13.68 28.84 -0.81
N GLY A 1132 -14.45 29.32 -1.78
CA GLY A 1132 -15.24 28.48 -2.69
C GLY A 1132 -16.34 27.67 -1.98
N LEU A 1133 -16.88 28.17 -0.88
CA LEU A 1133 -17.89 27.48 -0.05
C LEU A 1133 -19.34 27.73 -0.50
N THR A 1134 -19.53 28.46 -1.60
CA THR A 1134 -20.86 28.75 -2.16
C THR A 1134 -21.44 27.50 -2.83
N LEU A 1135 -22.62 27.08 -2.38
CA LEU A 1135 -23.31 25.92 -2.94
C LEU A 1135 -23.75 26.16 -4.39
N LEU A 1136 -23.60 25.13 -5.23
CA LEU A 1136 -24.06 25.16 -6.61
C LEU A 1136 -25.60 25.14 -6.66
N PRO A 1137 -26.24 25.97 -7.50
CA PRO A 1137 -27.70 25.96 -7.66
C PRO A 1137 -28.19 24.71 -8.42
N ASN A 1138 -27.33 24.06 -9.19
CA ASN A 1138 -27.59 22.83 -9.94
C ASN A 1138 -26.28 22.06 -10.22
N GLY A 1139 -26.40 20.78 -10.59
CA GLY A 1139 -25.26 19.93 -10.93
C GLY A 1139 -24.55 19.29 -9.72
N TYR A 1140 -23.38 18.69 -9.98
CA TYR A 1140 -22.58 18.00 -8.98
C TYR A 1140 -21.34 18.82 -8.60
N TYR A 1141 -20.98 18.78 -7.32
CA TYR A 1141 -19.70 19.31 -6.84
C TYR A 1141 -18.56 18.37 -7.26
N ASN A 1142 -17.61 18.88 -8.04
CA ASN A 1142 -16.48 18.10 -8.58
C ASN A 1142 -15.13 18.41 -7.88
N GLY A 1143 -15.15 19.18 -6.79
CA GLY A 1143 -13.94 19.57 -6.05
C GLY A 1143 -13.53 18.60 -4.95
N TYR A 1144 -13.81 17.31 -5.10
CA TYR A 1144 -13.33 16.28 -4.18
C TYR A 1144 -11.82 16.10 -4.34
N ASP A 1145 -11.07 16.22 -3.24
CA ASP A 1145 -9.62 16.03 -3.21
C ASP A 1145 -9.27 14.84 -2.32
N SER A 1146 -8.67 13.82 -2.92
CA SER A 1146 -8.27 12.59 -2.22
C SER A 1146 -7.04 12.75 -1.29
N GLN A 1147 -6.29 13.84 -1.42
CA GLN A 1147 -5.14 14.16 -0.56
C GLN A 1147 -5.54 15.04 0.63
N CYS A 1148 -6.73 15.63 0.62
CA CYS A 1148 -7.20 16.50 1.69
C CYS A 1148 -7.68 15.69 2.91
N SER A 1149 -7.10 15.96 4.09
CA SER A 1149 -7.62 15.50 5.38
C SER A 1149 -8.80 16.37 5.78
N SER A 1150 -9.95 15.74 6.00
CA SER A 1150 -11.13 16.39 6.55
C SER A 1150 -11.21 16.29 8.08
N THR A 1151 -10.14 15.84 8.73
CA THR A 1151 -10.10 15.74 10.20
C THR A 1151 -10.13 17.14 10.80
N ILE A 1152 -11.01 17.39 11.76
CA ILE A 1152 -11.12 18.71 12.39
C ILE A 1152 -9.81 19.07 13.10
N PHE A 1153 -9.43 20.35 13.01
CA PHE A 1153 -8.29 20.89 13.73
C PHE A 1153 -8.60 21.08 15.23
N ASN A 1154 -7.63 20.80 16.09
CA ASN A 1154 -7.77 20.98 17.53
C ASN A 1154 -8.02 22.45 17.88
N GLU A 1155 -7.36 23.38 17.18
CA GLU A 1155 -7.56 24.83 17.34
C GLU A 1155 -9.00 25.25 16.97
N PHE A 1156 -9.59 24.58 15.98
CA PHE A 1156 -10.99 24.80 15.60
C PHE A 1156 -11.94 24.37 16.73
N ALA A 1157 -11.79 23.14 17.24
CA ALA A 1157 -12.67 22.59 18.28
C ALA A 1157 -12.48 23.23 19.66
N ALA A 1158 -11.24 23.54 20.05
CA ALA A 1158 -10.90 24.02 21.39
C ALA A 1158 -11.07 25.54 21.55
N ALA A 1159 -10.96 26.32 20.47
CA ALA A 1159 -10.98 27.78 20.55
C ALA A 1159 -11.96 28.43 19.56
N VAL A 1160 -11.79 28.21 18.26
CA VAL A 1160 -12.51 29.01 17.24
C VAL A 1160 -14.01 28.76 17.27
N PHE A 1161 -14.45 27.50 17.27
CA PHE A 1161 -15.87 27.15 17.22
C PHE A 1161 -16.59 27.29 18.58
N ARG A 1162 -15.91 27.84 19.60
CA ARG A 1162 -16.48 28.14 20.93
C ARG A 1162 -17.10 29.53 21.05
N PHE A 1163 -16.97 30.38 20.03
CA PHE A 1163 -17.54 31.74 20.04
C PHE A 1163 -19.06 31.75 20.30
N GLY A 1164 -19.78 30.70 19.89
CA GLY A 1164 -21.22 30.58 20.09
C GLY A 1164 -21.65 30.68 21.56
N HIS A 1165 -20.78 30.37 22.51
CA HIS A 1165 -21.08 30.50 23.94
C HIS A 1165 -21.32 31.95 24.38
N SER A 1166 -20.77 32.95 23.68
CA SER A 1166 -21.07 34.36 23.95
C SER A 1166 -22.41 34.82 23.37
N LEU A 1167 -23.09 33.96 22.60
CA LEU A 1167 -24.40 34.23 21.99
C LEU A 1167 -25.56 33.59 22.79
N LEU A 1168 -25.26 32.91 23.91
CA LEU A 1168 -26.24 32.31 24.80
C LEU A 1168 -27.01 33.38 25.59
N LYS A 1169 -28.33 33.19 25.69
CA LYS A 1169 -29.18 33.98 26.59
C LYS A 1169 -29.36 33.26 27.93
N PRO A 1170 -29.43 34.00 29.06
CA PRO A 1170 -29.68 33.41 30.37
C PRO A 1170 -31.12 32.85 30.52
N HIS A 1171 -32.05 33.32 29.68
CA HIS A 1171 -33.47 32.95 29.72
C HIS A 1171 -33.98 32.55 28.32
N PHE A 1172 -34.83 31.52 28.27
CA PHE A 1172 -35.57 31.11 27.07
C PHE A 1172 -37.04 31.44 27.21
N GLU A 1173 -37.55 32.31 26.34
CA GLU A 1173 -38.97 32.60 26.26
C GLU A 1173 -39.73 31.44 25.62
N ARG A 1174 -40.88 31.11 26.22
CA ARG A 1174 -41.80 30.11 25.68
C ARG A 1174 -42.94 30.83 25.00
N LEU A 1175 -43.08 30.65 23.69
CA LEU A 1175 -44.02 31.39 22.86
C LEU A 1175 -45.13 30.48 22.33
N ASP A 1176 -46.35 31.02 22.25
CA ASP A 1176 -47.47 30.35 21.59
C ASP A 1176 -47.43 30.57 20.06
N ARG A 1177 -48.46 30.10 19.35
CA ARG A 1177 -48.58 30.27 17.90
C ARG A 1177 -48.68 31.74 17.46
N ASN A 1178 -49.00 32.65 18.37
CA ASN A 1178 -49.13 34.09 18.13
C ASN A 1178 -47.89 34.86 18.62
N TYR A 1179 -46.79 34.17 18.93
CA TYR A 1179 -45.56 34.74 19.48
C TYR A 1179 -45.74 35.46 20.83
N ARG A 1180 -46.76 35.07 21.61
CA ARG A 1180 -46.98 35.62 22.95
C ARG A 1180 -46.28 34.74 23.98
N PRO A 1181 -45.59 35.32 24.98
CA PRO A 1181 -45.09 34.57 26.12
C PRO A 1181 -46.24 33.84 26.79
N VAL A 1182 -46.10 32.52 26.94
CA VAL A 1182 -47.19 31.70 27.48
C VAL A 1182 -46.97 31.36 28.96
N ASP A 1183 -45.72 31.33 29.41
CA ASP A 1183 -45.34 31.13 30.82
C ASP A 1183 -44.04 31.90 31.13
N GLU A 1184 -43.61 31.86 32.39
CA GLU A 1184 -42.30 32.31 32.84
C GLU A 1184 -41.15 31.76 31.97
N PRO A 1185 -40.19 32.61 31.59
CA PRO A 1185 -38.99 32.21 30.86
C PRO A 1185 -38.21 31.14 31.60
N LEU A 1186 -37.70 30.15 30.86
CA LEU A 1186 -36.85 29.11 31.44
C LEU A 1186 -35.45 29.66 31.67
N THR A 1187 -34.96 29.62 32.91
CA THR A 1187 -33.55 29.95 33.18
C THR A 1187 -32.65 28.83 32.67
N LEU A 1188 -31.62 29.17 31.89
CA LEU A 1188 -30.68 28.21 31.30
C LEU A 1188 -30.07 27.28 32.37
N ARG A 1189 -29.67 27.84 33.52
CA ARG A 1189 -29.13 27.09 34.66
C ARG A 1189 -30.08 26.01 35.18
N SER A 1190 -31.39 26.26 35.16
CA SER A 1190 -32.38 25.30 35.65
C SER A 1190 -32.68 24.20 34.62
N ALA A 1191 -32.47 24.51 33.33
CA ALA A 1191 -32.86 23.68 32.19
C ALA A 1191 -31.83 22.62 31.78
N PHE A 1192 -30.57 22.74 32.22
CA PHE A 1192 -29.53 21.76 31.85
C PHE A 1192 -29.93 20.32 32.21
N PHE A 1193 -29.88 19.42 31.22
CA PHE A 1193 -30.20 17.99 31.35
C PHE A 1193 -31.58 17.69 31.94
N ASN A 1194 -32.57 18.58 31.71
CA ASN A 1194 -33.95 18.39 32.15
C ASN A 1194 -34.90 18.26 30.94
N SER A 1195 -35.06 17.02 30.46
CA SER A 1195 -35.95 16.64 29.35
C SER A 1195 -37.45 16.84 29.66
N ASP A 1196 -37.87 16.72 30.93
CA ASP A 1196 -39.27 16.83 31.35
C ASP A 1196 -39.88 18.19 30.99
N MET A 1197 -39.04 19.22 30.79
CA MET A 1197 -39.47 20.54 30.34
C MET A 1197 -40.15 20.55 28.96
N LEU A 1198 -39.90 19.54 28.12
CA LEU A 1198 -40.58 19.39 26.82
C LEU A 1198 -41.95 18.68 26.92
N TYR A 1199 -42.32 18.17 28.10
CA TYR A 1199 -43.58 17.47 28.35
C TYR A 1199 -44.62 18.30 29.12
N THR A 1200 -44.19 19.35 29.84
CA THR A 1200 -45.04 20.17 30.71
C THR A 1200 -45.86 21.20 29.92
N ARG A 1201 -47.10 21.48 30.38
CA ARG A 1201 -47.96 22.52 29.77
C ARG A 1201 -47.56 23.89 30.28
N VAL A 1202 -47.86 24.86 29.42
CA VAL A 1202 -48.30 26.19 29.80
C VAL A 1202 -49.51 26.18 30.72
N SER A 1203 -49.36 26.76 31.91
CA SER A 1203 -50.52 27.12 32.74
C SER A 1203 -51.17 28.36 32.13
N THR A 1204 -52.38 28.20 31.59
CA THR A 1204 -53.26 29.34 31.27
C THR A 1204 -53.62 30.03 32.58
N ILE A 1205 -52.86 31.04 32.99
CA ILE A 1205 -53.20 31.90 34.13
C ILE A 1205 -54.21 32.95 33.64
N SER A 1206 -55.39 32.88 34.26
CA SER A 1206 -56.45 33.86 34.23
C SER A 1206 -55.92 35.27 34.50
N THR A 1207 -56.36 36.22 33.69
CA THR A 1207 -56.17 37.65 33.86
C THR A 1207 -56.59 38.13 35.25
N SER A 1208 -55.62 38.56 36.06
CA SER A 1208 -55.80 39.61 37.06
C SER A 1208 -54.44 40.24 37.35
N PHE A 1209 -54.18 41.40 36.76
CA PHE A 1209 -53.07 42.28 37.12
C PHE A 1209 -53.28 42.87 38.52
N PRO A 1210 -52.20 43.07 39.30
CA PRO A 1210 -52.05 44.26 40.12
C PRO A 1210 -51.12 45.26 39.40
N GLU A 1211 -51.61 46.48 39.25
CA GLU A 1211 -50.89 47.65 38.76
C GLU A 1211 -49.71 47.96 39.68
N GLU A 1212 -48.46 47.95 39.18
CA GLU A 1212 -47.43 48.86 39.74
C GLU A 1212 -46.14 49.08 38.93
N TYR A 1213 -45.93 48.49 37.76
CA TYR A 1213 -44.69 48.71 36.98
C TYR A 1213 -44.95 49.18 35.54
N GLN A 1214 -45.59 50.35 35.42
CA GLN A 1214 -45.47 51.21 34.25
C GLN A 1214 -44.98 52.60 34.70
N LYS A 1215 -43.66 52.75 34.79
CA LYS A 1215 -42.97 54.04 34.64
C LYS A 1215 -41.47 53.78 34.56
N LEU A 1216 -40.95 53.85 33.33
CA LEU A 1216 -39.74 54.59 32.97
C LEU A 1216 -39.47 54.31 31.49
N GLN A 1217 -40.06 55.16 30.63
CA GLN A 1217 -39.47 55.49 29.34
C GLN A 1217 -38.08 56.08 29.60
N PHE A 1218 -37.07 55.58 28.90
CA PHE A 1218 -35.94 56.43 28.53
C PHE A 1218 -35.71 56.35 27.02
N THR A 1219 -35.79 57.55 26.47
CA THR A 1219 -35.46 58.05 25.15
C THR A 1219 -34.08 57.60 24.68
N ALA A 1220 -33.99 57.30 23.39
CA ALA A 1220 -32.75 57.17 22.66
C ALA A 1220 -32.09 58.55 22.49
N ASP A 1221 -30.82 58.65 22.85
CA ASP A 1221 -29.82 59.45 22.14
C ASP A 1221 -28.44 58.78 22.34
N LEU A 1222 -27.77 58.55 21.20
CA LEU A 1222 -26.45 57.92 20.94
C LEU A 1222 -26.33 56.39 21.00
#